data_AF-A0A8T6HZK8-F1
#
_entry.id   AF-A0A8T6HZK8-F1
#
_cell.length_a   1.000
_cell.length_b   1.000
_cell.length_c   1.000
_cell.angle_alpha   90.00
_cell.angle_beta   90.00
_cell.angle_gamma   90.00
#
_symmetry.space_group_name_H-M   'P 1'
#
loop_
_entity.id
_entity.type
_entity.pdbx_description
1 polymer ?
#
loop_
_entity_poly.entity_id
_entity_poly.type
_entity_poly.pdbx_seq_one_letter_code
_entity_poly.pdbx_strand_id
1 'polypeptide(L)'
;MRQRTSNGPTAQRRSAATGSWRTQGRHGVFGRLLAGSLAMQIGAAAETPHTVPFFPSASDAVRQGFARVINHTALEGEIRVVAVDDAGLRKEPVTLTVDGRQTAHFNSDDLEHGNESKGLPDGVGSGQGDWRLELSSDLDIEVLAYIRTTDGFLTAMHDTVPATGGRHEVAIFNPASNRNQISRLRLVNPGESAATVTISGVDGQGESPGDAVVVSIAAGASRSLTAAELESEGLGDGFGKWRLDVESDRKIMVVNLLESPTGHLTNLSTTVDTNRATVFPWAGSPQGQGFVRILNRSVDAGDVTVSAFDDTGRAFDPVTLAIGGGETRYFNSDDLQQGGKGLSAGTGSGSGDWRLEFASSLDIEVLAYVRTEDGFLTAIHDTAPGTEYRSRVPTFNPGSNANQVSRLRLVNIGSSPAEVRIQGIDDRGEWSPVVQVSIPVGAARHLTAQQLESGGEGFVGMLGDGSGKWQLIIRSDQPVVPMSLLASPTGHLTSLSTVAMERSENAFNHGESFAKLETDWFRSIESWFGRINWYRDGYEFAKYVGFQELLLKHDYHLPTGRGLTVLQAERDHTPDDLGDVVHLIRYKDPGSHSRSVAEILTEVDTYRLQYSRYSTFSVELDSFHAIDTADLREFIGSSGGMDRYPPTSYDGVPVASAKLLNVSNTNGGSSAELVRQFDKFVEENDLVACTAQSSLAAGNWTTSGMAYNSIVVDQYHANHYAYDGAKLNDHGSPRYKPDIATRSDLGSATSWSAPTVCSAAAMLLERAKVDPRLSDAFHSIAVKAILMAGATRFDYKISVEWTDVSPARPLFIDGAWERSSDALPLSHKYGAGALNVLTSYDILDAGQFDGGAAGNVAPRGWDYARDLAEGDAVSYPFELAERSMFSAVLVWHRYVDDAWISYLPDYRLAIYDSGGRRVAYSNSSTSNVELVETLLEPGSYDMEVRVASNGGSPDHLTYGLAWTTKPICSPPGGLSIGGDTDSWTIEWDSPADTRCHKYRLQVRAGDEDAEEVEADLYLDRNSHTYEKPDDASKRFFRVYGYPNDGDVAYRYPSSPSRIAGDP
;
A
#
# COMPACT_ATOMS: atom_id res chain seq x y z
N MET A 1 -68.30 42.57 -19.33
CA MET A 1 -67.21 43.36 -19.93
C MET A 1 -66.19 42.36 -20.45
N ARG A 2 -66.00 42.32 -21.78
CA ARG A 2 -65.53 41.18 -22.59
C ARG A 2 -63.99 41.12 -22.64
N GLN A 3 -63.34 39.96 -22.40
CA GLN A 3 -62.85 38.94 -23.36
C GLN A 3 -61.88 39.54 -24.41
N ARG A 4 -60.77 38.93 -24.88
CA ARG A 4 -60.33 37.53 -25.01
C ARG A 4 -58.92 37.54 -25.66
N THR A 5 -58.07 36.57 -25.28
CA THR A 5 -57.23 35.66 -26.11
C THR A 5 -56.43 36.12 -27.36
N SER A 6 -55.21 35.55 -27.44
CA SER A 6 -54.65 34.65 -28.49
C SER A 6 -53.74 35.15 -29.63
N ASN A 7 -52.64 34.38 -29.77
CA ASN A 7 -51.99 33.83 -30.96
C ASN A 7 -50.96 34.67 -31.76
N GLY A 8 -49.79 34.05 -32.02
CA GLY A 8 -48.87 34.34 -33.13
C GLY A 8 -49.48 33.98 -34.50
N PRO A 9 -48.72 33.70 -35.60
CA PRO A 9 -47.30 33.32 -35.69
C PRO A 9 -46.51 33.87 -36.93
N THR A 10 -45.26 33.37 -37.08
CA THR A 10 -44.51 33.05 -38.32
C THR A 10 -44.07 34.12 -39.35
N ALA A 11 -42.74 34.26 -39.46
CA ALA A 11 -41.88 34.09 -40.64
C ALA A 11 -42.27 34.68 -42.02
N GLN A 12 -41.41 35.53 -42.60
CA GLN A 12 -40.60 35.24 -43.82
C GLN A 12 -39.87 36.47 -44.41
N ARG A 13 -38.58 36.25 -44.71
CA ARG A 13 -37.78 36.63 -45.89
C ARG A 13 -37.69 38.10 -46.41
N ARG A 14 -36.42 38.55 -46.46
CA ARG A 14 -35.65 39.17 -47.58
C ARG A 14 -36.31 40.31 -48.38
N SER A 15 -35.70 41.51 -48.38
CA SER A 15 -34.70 41.94 -49.39
C SER A 15 -34.46 43.47 -49.42
N ALA A 16 -33.17 43.83 -49.51
CA ALA A 16 -32.56 44.88 -50.33
C ALA A 16 -32.91 46.39 -50.15
N ALA A 17 -31.86 47.11 -49.71
CA ALA A 17 -31.24 48.31 -50.31
C ALA A 17 -32.01 49.64 -50.41
N THR A 18 -31.44 50.71 -49.81
CA THR A 18 -30.79 51.85 -50.52
C THR A 18 -30.45 53.04 -49.59
N GLY A 19 -29.29 53.69 -49.84
CA GLY A 19 -29.03 55.13 -49.63
C GLY A 19 -28.52 55.59 -48.24
N SER A 20 -27.20 55.70 -47.99
CA SER A 20 -26.32 56.87 -48.23
C SER A 20 -26.75 58.18 -47.54
N TRP A 21 -25.98 58.67 -46.55
CA TRP A 21 -25.45 60.06 -46.48
C TRP A 21 -24.15 60.14 -45.65
N ARG A 22 -23.26 61.02 -46.13
CA ARG A 22 -21.87 61.33 -45.75
C ARG A 22 -21.69 61.91 -44.33
N THR A 23 -20.49 61.75 -43.73
CA THR A 23 -19.47 62.81 -43.56
C THR A 23 -18.13 62.32 -42.95
N GLN A 24 -17.02 62.77 -43.57
CA GLN A 24 -15.68 63.14 -43.04
C GLN A 24 -15.02 62.23 -41.97
N GLY A 25 -13.80 61.67 -42.11
CA GLY A 25 -12.62 62.08 -42.86
C GLY A 25 -11.52 62.56 -41.91
N ARG A 26 -10.62 61.67 -41.43
CA ARG A 26 -9.24 61.99 -41.02
C ARG A 26 -8.37 60.73 -40.86
N HIS A 27 -7.09 60.92 -41.13
CA HIS A 27 -6.06 59.95 -41.52
C HIS A 27 -5.54 58.98 -40.44
N GLY A 28 -5.29 57.73 -40.88
CA GLY A 28 -3.99 57.03 -40.83
C GLY A 28 -3.47 56.53 -39.49
N VAL A 29 -3.28 55.20 -39.36
CA VAL A 29 -1.99 54.50 -39.15
C VAL A 29 -2.19 53.01 -39.41
N PHE A 30 -1.31 52.43 -40.22
CA PHE A 30 -1.21 50.98 -40.51
C PHE A 30 -0.64 50.25 -39.30
N GLY A 31 -1.38 49.29 -38.75
CA GLY A 31 -0.89 48.31 -37.78
C GLY A 31 -1.33 46.91 -38.19
N ARG A 32 -0.40 46.15 -38.79
CA ARG A 32 -0.58 44.72 -39.08
C ARG A 32 -0.55 43.95 -37.76
N LEU A 33 -1.68 43.34 -37.39
CA LEU A 33 -1.74 42.31 -36.34
C LEU A 33 -1.35 40.97 -36.97
N LEU A 34 -0.14 40.52 -36.67
CA LEU A 34 0.30 39.13 -36.83
C LEU A 34 -0.39 38.32 -35.72
N ALA A 35 -1.35 37.49 -36.10
CA ALA A 35 -1.83 36.40 -35.25
C ALA A 35 -0.74 35.31 -35.27
N GLY A 36 0.17 35.37 -34.31
CA GLY A 36 1.10 34.29 -34.01
C GLY A 36 0.39 33.25 -33.17
N SER A 37 0.06 32.11 -33.78
CA SER A 37 -0.32 30.90 -33.06
C SER A 37 0.88 30.43 -32.24
N LEU A 38 0.89 30.70 -30.93
CA LEU A 38 1.74 29.98 -30.00
C LEU A 38 1.14 28.57 -29.87
N ALA A 39 1.71 27.61 -30.58
CA ALA A 39 1.56 26.22 -30.22
C ALA A 39 2.33 26.02 -28.91
N MET A 40 1.61 25.99 -27.78
CA MET A 40 2.16 25.49 -26.52
C MET A 40 2.48 24.01 -26.74
N GLN A 41 3.76 23.69 -26.86
CA GLN A 41 4.25 22.33 -26.66
C GLN A 41 4.09 22.02 -25.18
N ILE A 42 2.99 21.33 -24.86
CA ILE A 42 2.81 20.63 -23.60
C ILE A 42 3.93 19.58 -23.57
N GLY A 43 4.80 19.65 -22.56
CA GLY A 43 5.78 18.59 -22.35
C GLY A 43 5.04 17.36 -21.88
N ALA A 44 4.91 16.35 -22.74
CA ALA A 44 4.43 15.04 -22.32
C ALA A 44 5.37 14.52 -21.21
N ALA A 45 4.80 14.03 -20.12
CA ALA A 45 5.55 13.21 -19.17
C ALA A 45 6.18 12.04 -19.94
N ALA A 46 7.42 11.69 -19.60
CA ALA A 46 8.08 10.57 -20.25
C ALA A 46 7.37 9.28 -19.83
N GLU A 47 6.51 8.74 -20.71
CA GLU A 47 5.95 7.39 -20.56
C GLU A 47 7.09 6.40 -20.28
N THR A 48 7.00 5.63 -19.20
CA THR A 48 8.01 4.58 -18.92
C THR A 48 7.70 3.39 -19.82
N PRO A 49 8.58 3.04 -20.78
CA PRO A 49 8.29 1.95 -21.71
C PRO A 49 8.54 0.60 -21.04
N HIS A 50 7.55 -0.30 -21.09
CA HIS A 50 7.69 -1.70 -20.73
C HIS A 50 8.34 -2.48 -21.86
N THR A 51 9.37 -3.26 -21.56
CA THR A 51 10.12 -4.00 -22.58
C THR A 51 9.85 -5.50 -22.55
N VAL A 52 9.59 -6.09 -23.71
CA VAL A 52 9.58 -7.56 -23.92
C VAL A 52 10.85 -7.93 -24.71
N PRO A 53 11.84 -8.59 -24.09
CA PRO A 53 13.15 -8.80 -24.71
C PRO A 53 13.15 -9.87 -25.82
N PHE A 54 12.14 -10.74 -25.82
CA PHE A 54 11.99 -11.80 -26.80
C PHE A 54 10.53 -12.13 -27.09
N PHE A 55 10.16 -12.06 -28.36
CA PHE A 55 8.82 -12.37 -28.83
C PHE A 55 8.92 -12.99 -30.24
N PRO A 56 8.61 -14.30 -30.42
CA PRO A 56 8.81 -14.97 -31.70
C PRO A 56 8.04 -14.31 -32.84
N SER A 57 8.61 -14.35 -34.04
CA SER A 57 7.90 -13.93 -35.25
C SER A 57 6.70 -14.83 -35.56
N ALA A 58 5.74 -14.33 -36.35
CA ALA A 58 4.65 -15.16 -36.85
C ALA A 58 5.13 -16.24 -37.84
N SER A 59 6.36 -16.14 -38.35
CA SER A 59 6.96 -17.13 -39.23
C SER A 59 7.59 -18.32 -38.50
N ASP A 60 7.69 -18.29 -37.16
CA ASP A 60 8.07 -19.45 -36.37
C ASP A 60 6.93 -20.48 -36.36
N ALA A 61 7.10 -21.57 -37.10
CA ALA A 61 6.10 -22.62 -37.26
C ALA A 61 5.91 -23.50 -36.00
N VAL A 62 6.80 -23.38 -35.01
CA VAL A 62 6.81 -24.23 -33.81
C VAL A 62 6.31 -23.46 -32.60
N ARG A 63 6.63 -22.17 -32.51
CA ARG A 63 6.40 -21.32 -31.35
C ARG A 63 5.61 -20.08 -31.75
N GLN A 64 4.70 -19.68 -30.88
CA GLN A 64 3.93 -18.45 -31.02
C GLN A 64 4.15 -17.58 -29.77
N GLY A 65 4.51 -16.32 -29.97
CA GLY A 65 4.60 -15.32 -28.90
C GLY A 65 3.22 -14.88 -28.42
N PHE A 66 3.11 -14.56 -27.14
CA PHE A 66 1.90 -14.06 -26.47
C PHE A 66 2.26 -12.93 -25.53
N ALA A 67 1.67 -11.75 -25.75
CA ALA A 67 1.76 -10.63 -24.84
C ALA A 67 0.42 -10.49 -24.11
N ARG A 68 0.47 -10.33 -22.79
CA ARG A 68 -0.66 -10.05 -21.91
C ARG A 68 -0.42 -8.68 -21.30
N VAL A 69 -1.33 -7.74 -21.53
CA VAL A 69 -1.24 -6.38 -21.03
C VAL A 69 -2.40 -6.13 -20.07
N ILE A 70 -2.06 -5.85 -18.83
CA ILE A 70 -3.02 -5.65 -17.73
C ILE A 70 -3.10 -4.16 -17.45
N ASN A 71 -4.29 -3.58 -17.59
CA ASN A 71 -4.55 -2.22 -17.14
C ASN A 71 -4.96 -2.26 -15.67
N HIS A 72 -4.16 -1.67 -14.79
CA HIS A 72 -4.48 -1.60 -13.35
C HIS A 72 -5.44 -0.45 -13.02
N THR A 73 -5.60 0.51 -13.94
CA THR A 73 -6.46 1.66 -13.76
C THR A 73 -7.92 1.33 -14.05
N ALA A 74 -8.85 2.15 -13.56
CA ALA A 74 -10.26 2.06 -13.95
C ALA A 74 -10.59 2.81 -15.25
N LEU A 75 -9.59 3.44 -15.90
CA LEU A 75 -9.78 4.21 -17.12
C LEU A 75 -9.50 3.32 -18.33
N GLU A 76 -10.28 3.48 -19.39
CA GLU A 76 -9.88 3.00 -20.70
C GLU A 76 -8.74 3.88 -21.26
N GLY A 77 -7.95 3.33 -22.18
CA GLY A 77 -6.91 4.09 -22.83
C GLY A 77 -6.19 3.29 -23.91
N GLU A 78 -5.14 3.91 -24.42
CA GLU A 78 -4.35 3.40 -25.53
C GLU A 78 -2.95 3.02 -25.06
N ILE A 79 -2.44 1.92 -25.59
CA ILE A 79 -1.08 1.45 -25.39
C ILE A 79 -0.37 1.49 -26.74
N ARG A 80 0.73 2.22 -26.80
CA ARG A 80 1.59 2.30 -27.98
C ARG A 80 2.56 1.13 -27.96
N VAL A 81 2.49 0.28 -28.98
CA VAL A 81 3.38 -0.90 -29.13
C VAL A 81 4.36 -0.64 -30.26
N VAL A 82 5.65 -0.70 -29.95
CA VAL A 82 6.72 -0.63 -30.95
C VAL A 82 7.45 -1.96 -31.03
N ALA A 83 7.53 -2.53 -32.24
CA ALA A 83 8.29 -3.74 -32.50
C ALA A 83 9.65 -3.41 -33.14
N VAL A 84 10.71 -4.07 -32.67
CA VAL A 84 12.07 -3.98 -33.22
C VAL A 84 12.53 -5.40 -33.53
N ASP A 85 12.91 -5.67 -34.79
CA ASP A 85 13.39 -6.99 -35.18
C ASP A 85 14.84 -7.25 -34.75
N ASP A 86 15.35 -8.47 -34.91
CA ASP A 86 16.71 -8.83 -34.50
C ASP A 86 17.80 -8.03 -35.26
N ALA A 87 17.50 -7.52 -36.45
CA ALA A 87 18.40 -6.66 -37.21
C ALA A 87 18.44 -5.21 -36.69
N GLY A 88 17.59 -4.87 -35.71
CA GLY A 88 17.45 -3.52 -35.16
C GLY A 88 16.51 -2.63 -35.96
N LEU A 89 15.73 -3.17 -36.90
CA LEU A 89 14.75 -2.41 -37.65
C LEU A 89 13.52 -2.14 -36.76
N ARG A 90 13.41 -0.90 -36.30
CA ARG A 90 12.24 -0.39 -35.57
C ARG A 90 11.08 -0.17 -36.54
N LYS A 91 9.92 -0.76 -36.25
CA LYS A 91 8.67 -0.56 -36.99
C LYS A 91 7.94 0.69 -36.51
N GLU A 92 7.01 1.16 -37.35
CA GLU A 92 6.06 2.19 -36.91
C GLU A 92 5.21 1.63 -35.76
N PRO A 93 4.89 2.45 -34.74
CA PRO A 93 4.08 2.01 -33.61
C PRO A 93 2.66 1.66 -34.04
N VAL A 94 2.09 0.66 -33.39
CA VAL A 94 0.67 0.32 -33.48
C VAL A 94 -0.01 0.58 -32.13
N THR A 95 -1.32 0.81 -32.15
CA THR A 95 -2.11 1.10 -30.95
C THR A 95 -2.92 -0.11 -30.52
N LEU A 96 -2.81 -0.47 -29.24
CA LEU A 96 -3.68 -1.42 -28.56
C LEU A 96 -4.64 -0.65 -27.64
N THR A 97 -5.95 -0.76 -27.85
CA THR A 97 -6.95 -0.19 -26.95
C THR A 97 -7.25 -1.16 -25.81
N VAL A 98 -7.34 -0.66 -24.58
CA VAL A 98 -7.69 -1.45 -23.39
C VAL A 98 -8.71 -0.71 -22.53
N ASP A 99 -9.76 -1.41 -22.09
CA ASP A 99 -10.76 -0.86 -21.18
C ASP A 99 -10.20 -0.76 -19.74
N GLY A 100 -10.90 -0.04 -18.87
CA GLY A 100 -10.57 0.04 -17.44
C GLY A 100 -10.55 -1.35 -16.78
N ARG A 101 -9.47 -1.66 -16.06
CA ARG A 101 -9.21 -2.93 -15.37
C ARG A 101 -9.12 -4.17 -16.27
N GLN A 102 -9.25 -3.99 -17.58
CA GLN A 102 -9.24 -5.07 -18.53
C GLN A 102 -7.83 -5.65 -18.67
N THR A 103 -7.77 -6.92 -19.02
CA THR A 103 -6.55 -7.54 -19.52
C THR A 103 -6.69 -7.87 -21.00
N ALA A 104 -5.93 -7.17 -21.83
CA ALA A 104 -5.82 -7.45 -23.24
C ALA A 104 -4.69 -8.46 -23.50
N HIS A 105 -4.79 -9.21 -24.59
CA HIS A 105 -3.68 -10.06 -25.04
C HIS A 105 -3.63 -10.17 -26.56
N PHE A 106 -2.43 -10.20 -27.12
CA PHE A 106 -2.20 -10.40 -28.54
C PHE A 106 -1.05 -11.41 -28.75
N ASN A 107 -1.05 -12.10 -29.89
CA ASN A 107 -0.01 -13.06 -30.25
C ASN A 107 0.82 -12.58 -31.45
N SER A 108 1.81 -13.38 -31.89
CA SER A 108 2.65 -13.04 -33.05
C SER A 108 1.88 -12.76 -34.33
N ASP A 109 0.80 -13.49 -34.60
CA ASP A 109 -0.04 -13.25 -35.77
C ASP A 109 -0.79 -11.93 -35.66
N ASP A 110 -1.37 -11.65 -34.49
CA ASP A 110 -2.07 -10.40 -34.18
C ASP A 110 -1.11 -9.20 -34.29
N LEU A 111 0.13 -9.32 -33.82
CA LEU A 111 1.14 -8.26 -33.91
C LEU A 111 1.52 -7.95 -35.37
N GLU A 112 1.79 -8.98 -36.19
CA GLU A 112 2.26 -8.77 -37.57
C GLU A 112 1.13 -8.39 -38.54
N HIS A 113 -0.11 -8.86 -38.30
CA HIS A 113 -1.23 -8.70 -39.22
C HIS A 113 -2.36 -7.79 -38.71
N GLY A 114 -2.37 -7.42 -37.43
CA GLY A 114 -3.48 -6.75 -36.77
C GLY A 114 -4.61 -7.70 -36.39
N ASN A 115 -5.34 -7.34 -35.34
CA ASN A 115 -6.59 -7.95 -34.90
C ASN A 115 -7.51 -6.93 -34.18
N GLU A 116 -8.43 -6.33 -34.94
CA GLU A 116 -9.41 -5.36 -34.42
C GLU A 116 -10.25 -5.92 -33.25
N SER A 117 -10.58 -7.21 -33.26
CA SER A 117 -11.38 -7.83 -32.19
C SER A 117 -10.66 -7.90 -30.83
N LYS A 118 -9.35 -7.66 -30.81
CA LYS A 118 -8.52 -7.59 -29.61
C LYS A 118 -8.02 -6.18 -29.31
N GLY A 119 -8.58 -5.16 -29.98
CA GLY A 119 -8.18 -3.77 -29.82
C GLY A 119 -6.90 -3.38 -30.55
N LEU A 120 -6.38 -4.21 -31.47
CA LEU A 120 -5.14 -3.97 -32.22
C LEU A 120 -5.44 -3.89 -33.73
N PRO A 121 -6.09 -2.83 -34.25
CA PRO A 121 -6.59 -2.81 -35.63
C PRO A 121 -5.49 -2.90 -36.70
N ASP A 122 -4.28 -2.43 -36.40
CA ASP A 122 -3.14 -2.41 -37.31
C ASP A 122 -2.08 -3.44 -36.92
N GLY A 123 -1.32 -3.94 -37.91
CA GLY A 123 -0.17 -4.81 -37.70
C GLY A 123 1.15 -4.13 -38.06
N VAL A 124 2.26 -4.59 -37.45
CA VAL A 124 3.62 -4.06 -37.70
C VAL A 124 4.27 -4.62 -38.98
N GLY A 125 3.63 -5.62 -39.61
CA GLY A 125 4.16 -6.39 -40.73
C GLY A 125 5.32 -7.31 -40.34
N SER A 126 5.86 -8.06 -41.31
CA SER A 126 6.98 -8.98 -41.08
C SER A 126 8.31 -8.27 -40.80
N GLY A 127 9.21 -8.95 -40.07
CA GLY A 127 10.57 -8.50 -39.72
C GLY A 127 11.64 -9.53 -40.06
N GLN A 128 12.89 -9.20 -39.70
CA GLN A 128 14.02 -10.13 -39.77
C GLN A 128 14.30 -10.77 -38.41
N GLY A 129 14.10 -12.08 -38.30
CA GLY A 129 14.26 -12.79 -37.03
C GLY A 129 13.07 -12.57 -36.11
N ASP A 130 13.33 -12.63 -34.80
CA ASP A 130 12.33 -12.45 -33.76
C ASP A 130 12.21 -10.97 -33.33
N TRP A 131 11.23 -10.66 -32.50
CA TRP A 131 10.92 -9.31 -32.06
C TRP A 131 11.38 -9.03 -30.64
N ARG A 132 11.76 -7.77 -30.41
CA ARG A 132 11.67 -7.07 -29.11
C ARG A 132 10.48 -6.13 -29.18
N LEU A 133 9.70 -6.03 -28.10
CA LEU A 133 8.61 -5.07 -28.00
C LEU A 133 8.91 -4.00 -26.96
N GLU A 134 8.48 -2.78 -27.23
CA GLU A 134 8.43 -1.65 -26.29
C GLU A 134 6.97 -1.18 -26.22
N LEU A 135 6.37 -1.18 -25.04
CA LEU A 135 4.97 -0.80 -24.82
C LEU A 135 4.92 0.40 -23.88
N SER A 136 4.22 1.47 -24.28
CA SER A 136 4.11 2.69 -23.48
C SER A 136 2.68 3.20 -23.44
N SER A 137 2.28 3.79 -22.31
CA SER A 137 0.93 4.31 -22.08
C SER A 137 0.96 5.31 -20.92
N ASP A 138 -0.04 6.21 -20.88
CA ASP A 138 -0.36 7.03 -19.71
C ASP A 138 -1.11 6.23 -18.61
N LEU A 139 -1.54 5.01 -18.93
CA LEU A 139 -2.15 4.08 -17.97
C LEU A 139 -1.07 3.37 -17.13
N ASP A 140 -1.40 3.00 -15.88
CA ASP A 140 -0.63 2.01 -15.11
C ASP A 140 -0.86 0.62 -15.71
N ILE A 141 0.08 0.20 -16.57
CA ILE A 141 0.02 -1.09 -17.26
C ILE A 141 1.09 -2.06 -16.73
N GLU A 142 0.80 -3.34 -16.89
CA GLU A 142 1.78 -4.41 -16.68
C GLU A 142 1.79 -5.31 -17.91
N VAL A 143 3.00 -5.61 -18.41
CA VAL A 143 3.19 -6.40 -19.61
C VAL A 143 3.89 -7.71 -19.28
N LEU A 144 3.25 -8.82 -19.63
CA LEU A 144 3.80 -10.16 -19.47
C LEU A 144 3.89 -10.83 -20.83
N ALA A 145 5.03 -11.44 -21.11
CA ALA A 145 5.27 -12.17 -22.34
C ALA A 145 5.43 -13.66 -22.08
N TYR A 146 4.87 -14.46 -22.99
CA TYR A 146 4.93 -15.91 -22.99
C TYR A 146 5.22 -16.45 -24.38
N ILE A 147 5.69 -17.69 -24.46
CA ILE A 147 5.72 -18.48 -25.68
C ILE A 147 4.88 -19.73 -25.51
N ARG A 148 4.12 -20.06 -26.55
CA ARG A 148 3.34 -21.27 -26.65
C ARG A 148 3.82 -22.16 -27.79
N THR A 149 3.98 -23.45 -27.55
CA THR A 149 4.23 -24.48 -28.58
C THR A 149 2.92 -25.08 -29.08
N THR A 150 2.99 -25.80 -30.21
CA THR A 150 1.81 -26.44 -30.84
C THR A 150 1.12 -27.50 -29.97
N ASP A 151 1.83 -28.08 -29.00
CA ASP A 151 1.27 -29.05 -28.04
C ASP A 151 0.64 -28.39 -26.80
N GLY A 152 0.65 -27.06 -26.73
CA GLY A 152 0.04 -26.27 -25.67
C GLY A 152 0.96 -25.93 -24.51
N PHE A 153 2.22 -26.35 -24.48
CA PHE A 153 3.15 -25.86 -23.46
C PHE A 153 3.30 -24.34 -23.55
N LEU A 154 3.29 -23.65 -22.40
CA LEU A 154 3.35 -22.20 -22.27
C LEU A 154 4.44 -21.86 -21.26
N THR A 155 5.28 -20.87 -21.51
CA THR A 155 6.30 -20.42 -20.54
C THR A 155 6.52 -18.92 -20.58
N ALA A 156 6.95 -18.31 -19.48
CA ALA A 156 7.30 -16.90 -19.41
C ALA A 156 8.55 -16.57 -20.24
N MET A 157 8.58 -15.36 -20.82
CA MET A 157 9.63 -14.84 -21.70
C MET A 157 9.97 -13.36 -21.43
N HIS A 158 9.37 -12.76 -20.41
CA HIS A 158 9.60 -11.37 -20.05
C HIS A 158 10.81 -11.18 -19.12
N ASP A 159 11.30 -12.25 -18.48
CA ASP A 159 12.43 -12.19 -17.56
C ASP A 159 13.77 -11.96 -18.29
N THR A 160 14.60 -11.11 -17.70
CA THR A 160 16.00 -10.88 -18.12
C THR A 160 16.92 -11.24 -16.98
N VAL A 161 18.15 -11.64 -17.29
CA VAL A 161 19.16 -11.91 -16.28
C VAL A 161 19.46 -10.59 -15.55
N PRO A 162 19.32 -10.51 -14.21
CA PRO A 162 19.57 -9.27 -13.48
C PRO A 162 20.98 -8.73 -13.72
N ALA A 163 21.12 -7.41 -13.63
CA ALA A 163 22.40 -6.72 -13.83
C ALA A 163 22.87 -6.10 -12.51
N THR A 164 24.08 -6.40 -12.08
CA THR A 164 24.74 -5.71 -10.97
C THR A 164 25.97 -5.00 -11.49
N GLY A 165 25.97 -3.66 -11.48
CA GLY A 165 27.10 -2.87 -11.99
C GLY A 165 27.39 -3.07 -13.49
N GLY A 166 26.39 -3.43 -14.30
CA GLY A 166 26.55 -3.69 -15.74
C GLY A 166 27.06 -5.10 -16.09
N ARG A 167 27.16 -5.98 -15.09
CA ARG A 167 27.47 -7.41 -15.23
C ARG A 167 26.20 -8.23 -15.00
N HIS A 168 25.96 -9.21 -15.86
CA HIS A 168 24.87 -10.18 -15.74
C HIS A 168 25.45 -11.57 -15.46
N GLU A 169 24.99 -12.23 -14.39
CA GLU A 169 25.41 -13.59 -14.02
C GLU A 169 24.36 -14.61 -14.50
N VAL A 170 24.73 -15.43 -15.48
CA VAL A 170 23.91 -16.53 -15.99
C VAL A 170 24.24 -17.79 -15.19
N ALA A 171 23.39 -18.14 -14.23
CA ALA A 171 23.68 -19.19 -13.25
C ALA A 171 23.72 -20.64 -13.82
N ILE A 172 23.08 -20.87 -14.97
CA ILE A 172 23.13 -22.15 -15.68
C ILE A 172 23.18 -21.96 -17.19
N PHE A 173 24.16 -22.57 -17.83
CA PHE A 173 24.25 -22.67 -19.28
C PHE A 173 24.83 -24.04 -19.66
N ASN A 174 24.10 -24.81 -20.47
CA ASN A 174 24.51 -26.16 -20.84
C ASN A 174 25.73 -26.12 -21.77
N PRO A 175 26.67 -27.07 -21.64
CA PRO A 175 27.83 -27.14 -22.53
C PRO A 175 27.39 -27.61 -23.94
N ALA A 176 28.21 -27.37 -24.97
CA ALA A 176 27.86 -27.77 -26.34
C ALA A 176 27.79 -29.29 -26.53
N SER A 177 28.43 -30.05 -25.64
CA SER A 177 28.30 -31.51 -25.57
C SER A 177 26.88 -31.98 -25.26
N ASN A 178 26.04 -31.13 -24.67
CA ASN A 178 24.63 -31.42 -24.39
C ASN A 178 23.74 -31.11 -25.61
N ARG A 179 23.61 -32.09 -26.51
CA ARG A 179 22.86 -31.94 -27.78
C ARG A 179 21.34 -32.01 -27.62
N ASN A 180 20.84 -32.47 -26.47
CA ASN A 180 19.40 -32.63 -26.22
C ASN A 180 18.80 -31.46 -25.44
N GLN A 181 19.61 -30.47 -25.06
CA GLN A 181 19.18 -29.29 -24.31
C GLN A 181 20.12 -28.14 -24.70
N ILE A 182 19.80 -27.46 -25.80
CA ILE A 182 20.67 -26.44 -26.38
C ILE A 182 20.44 -25.13 -25.64
N SER A 183 21.45 -24.67 -24.89
CA SER A 183 21.43 -23.34 -24.28
C SER A 183 21.73 -22.27 -25.34
N ARG A 184 20.97 -21.17 -25.26
CA ARG A 184 21.10 -19.98 -26.10
C ARG A 184 21.13 -18.74 -25.22
N LEU A 185 22.13 -17.90 -25.42
CA LEU A 185 22.27 -16.60 -24.77
C LEU A 185 21.80 -15.53 -25.77
N ARG A 186 20.66 -14.89 -25.49
CA ARG A 186 20.16 -13.77 -26.29
C ARG A 186 20.63 -12.45 -25.66
N LEU A 187 21.36 -11.67 -26.45
CA LEU A 187 21.88 -10.35 -26.11
C LEU A 187 21.09 -9.31 -26.89
N VAL A 188 20.51 -8.34 -26.17
CA VAL A 188 19.66 -7.30 -26.76
C VAL A 188 20.28 -5.94 -26.46
N ASN A 189 20.56 -5.16 -27.50
CA ASN A 189 21.04 -3.79 -27.36
C ASN A 189 19.89 -2.81 -27.62
N PRO A 190 19.26 -2.24 -26.58
CA PRO A 190 18.22 -1.23 -26.77
C PRO A 190 18.79 0.14 -27.16
N GLY A 191 20.10 0.36 -27.05
CA GLY A 191 20.75 1.65 -27.30
C GLY A 191 20.90 2.01 -28.77
N GLU A 192 21.11 3.30 -29.02
CA GLU A 192 21.32 3.84 -30.38
C GLU A 192 22.76 3.74 -30.89
N SER A 193 23.63 3.05 -30.16
CA SER A 193 25.02 2.80 -30.56
C SER A 193 25.34 1.32 -30.35
N ALA A 194 26.29 0.79 -31.12
CA ALA A 194 26.74 -0.58 -30.94
C ALA A 194 27.29 -0.79 -29.53
N ALA A 195 27.02 -1.97 -28.96
CA ALA A 195 27.53 -2.42 -27.67
C ALA A 195 28.59 -3.50 -27.88
N THR A 196 29.65 -3.46 -27.09
CA THR A 196 30.68 -4.50 -27.01
C THR A 196 30.42 -5.33 -25.76
N VAL A 197 30.14 -6.61 -25.96
CA VAL A 197 29.78 -7.55 -24.89
C VAL A 197 30.91 -8.56 -24.72
N THR A 198 31.38 -8.71 -23.48
CA THR A 198 32.40 -9.69 -23.07
C THR A 198 31.73 -10.78 -22.26
N ILE A 199 31.92 -12.04 -22.63
CA ILE A 199 31.32 -13.21 -22.00
C ILE A 199 32.45 -14.10 -21.48
N SER A 200 32.46 -14.36 -20.18
CA SER A 200 33.37 -15.33 -19.56
C SER A 200 32.59 -16.43 -18.86
N GLY A 201 33.25 -17.53 -18.51
CA GLY A 201 32.58 -18.72 -17.97
C GLY A 201 33.36 -19.39 -16.86
N VAL A 202 32.62 -19.91 -15.87
CA VAL A 202 33.11 -20.82 -14.83
C VAL A 202 32.37 -22.14 -15.01
N ASP A 203 33.09 -23.24 -15.08
CA ASP A 203 32.51 -24.56 -15.24
C ASP A 203 32.00 -25.13 -13.90
N GLY A 204 31.48 -26.36 -13.93
CA GLY A 204 30.91 -27.00 -12.75
C GLY A 204 31.92 -27.33 -11.64
N GLN A 205 33.23 -27.31 -11.91
CA GLN A 205 34.28 -27.50 -10.91
C GLN A 205 34.78 -26.18 -10.30
N GLY A 206 34.26 -25.04 -10.77
CA GLY A 206 34.74 -23.72 -10.36
C GLY A 206 35.92 -23.22 -11.21
N GLU A 207 36.23 -23.87 -12.33
CA GLU A 207 37.37 -23.52 -13.19
C GLU A 207 36.93 -22.67 -14.40
N SER A 208 37.83 -21.80 -14.89
CA SER A 208 37.64 -21.02 -16.13
C SER A 208 38.65 -21.48 -17.19
N PRO A 209 38.39 -22.59 -17.90
CA PRO A 209 39.39 -23.25 -18.75
C PRO A 209 39.70 -22.53 -20.07
N GLY A 210 38.91 -21.52 -20.46
CA GLY A 210 39.06 -20.77 -21.71
C GLY A 210 39.17 -19.26 -21.53
N ASP A 211 39.28 -18.55 -22.66
CA ASP A 211 39.31 -17.09 -22.74
C ASP A 211 37.90 -16.50 -22.84
N ALA A 212 37.77 -15.20 -22.55
CA ALA A 212 36.50 -14.50 -22.74
C ALA A 212 36.15 -14.33 -24.22
N VAL A 213 34.87 -14.53 -24.55
CA VAL A 213 34.29 -14.28 -25.88
C VAL A 213 33.85 -12.83 -25.99
N VAL A 214 34.26 -12.13 -27.04
CA VAL A 214 33.90 -10.72 -27.26
C VAL A 214 33.05 -10.59 -28.52
N VAL A 215 31.83 -10.06 -28.39
CA VAL A 215 30.90 -9.85 -29.49
C VAL A 215 30.44 -8.39 -29.56
N SER A 216 30.19 -7.90 -30.78
CA SER A 216 29.57 -6.58 -30.98
C SER A 216 28.11 -6.75 -31.40
N ILE A 217 27.21 -6.02 -30.74
CA ILE A 217 25.78 -5.98 -31.02
C ILE A 217 25.46 -4.59 -31.59
N ALA A 218 24.92 -4.52 -32.80
CA ALA A 218 24.55 -3.25 -33.43
C ALA A 218 23.49 -2.49 -32.61
N ALA A 219 23.35 -1.19 -32.87
CA ALA A 219 22.31 -0.36 -32.24
C ALA A 219 20.91 -0.93 -32.50
N GLY A 220 20.08 -1.02 -31.47
CA GLY A 220 18.73 -1.58 -31.54
C GLY A 220 18.63 -3.09 -31.76
N ALA A 221 19.71 -3.75 -32.20
CA ALA A 221 19.72 -5.14 -32.64
C ALA A 221 19.75 -6.14 -31.49
N SER A 222 19.46 -7.40 -31.82
CA SER A 222 19.58 -8.54 -30.92
C SER A 222 20.39 -9.66 -31.57
N ARG A 223 21.11 -10.44 -30.76
CA ARG A 223 21.87 -11.61 -31.24
C ARG A 223 21.71 -12.76 -30.27
N SER A 224 21.52 -13.97 -30.79
CA SER A 224 21.52 -15.20 -29.99
C SER A 224 22.78 -16.01 -30.26
N LEU A 225 23.43 -16.49 -29.20
CA LEU A 225 24.64 -17.31 -29.24
C LEU A 225 24.37 -18.66 -28.57
N THR A 226 24.70 -19.75 -29.23
CA THR A 226 24.61 -21.11 -28.67
C THR A 226 25.85 -21.47 -27.87
N ALA A 227 25.75 -22.47 -27.00
CA ALA A 227 26.92 -23.03 -26.31
C ALA A 227 28.03 -23.48 -27.27
N ALA A 228 27.66 -24.05 -28.42
CA ALA A 228 28.63 -24.48 -29.43
C ALA A 228 29.43 -23.30 -30.01
N GLU A 229 28.77 -22.16 -30.24
CA GLU A 229 29.44 -20.94 -30.70
C GLU A 229 30.37 -20.41 -29.60
N LEU A 230 29.88 -20.25 -28.37
CA LEU A 230 30.67 -19.72 -27.25
C LEU A 230 31.90 -20.58 -26.91
N GLU A 231 31.77 -21.91 -26.88
CA GLU A 231 32.89 -22.83 -26.61
C GLU A 231 33.93 -22.80 -27.75
N SER A 232 33.47 -22.69 -29.01
CA SER A 232 34.36 -22.60 -30.16
C SER A 232 35.08 -21.25 -30.31
N GLU A 233 34.48 -20.18 -29.77
CA GLU A 233 35.00 -18.81 -29.87
C GLU A 233 35.92 -18.42 -28.70
N GLY A 234 35.88 -19.14 -27.56
CA GLY A 234 36.80 -18.84 -26.47
C GLY A 234 36.63 -19.66 -25.19
N LEU A 235 35.39 -20.05 -24.80
CA LEU A 235 35.15 -20.61 -23.46
C LEU A 235 35.81 -21.99 -23.22
N GLY A 236 36.10 -22.75 -24.28
CA GLY A 236 36.69 -24.09 -24.18
C GLY A 236 35.70 -25.19 -23.79
N ASP A 237 36.19 -26.42 -23.57
CA ASP A 237 35.38 -27.64 -23.33
C ASP A 237 35.23 -27.97 -21.83
N GLY A 238 34.88 -26.99 -20.99
CA GLY A 238 34.84 -27.11 -19.51
C GLY A 238 33.99 -28.28 -18.96
N PHE A 239 34.12 -28.53 -17.65
CA PHE A 239 33.46 -29.66 -17.00
C PHE A 239 32.05 -29.31 -16.51
N GLY A 240 31.04 -30.03 -16.98
CA GLY A 240 29.67 -29.88 -16.48
C GLY A 240 28.93 -28.69 -17.11
N LYS A 241 28.08 -28.01 -16.33
CA LYS A 241 27.29 -26.86 -16.82
C LYS A 241 27.95 -25.56 -16.40
N TRP A 242 28.03 -24.63 -17.33
CA TRP A 242 28.61 -23.31 -17.14
C TRP A 242 27.76 -22.41 -16.24
N ARG A 243 28.45 -21.55 -15.51
CA ARG A 243 27.99 -20.22 -15.08
C ARG A 243 28.66 -19.21 -16.01
N LEU A 244 27.91 -18.26 -16.57
CA LEU A 244 28.48 -17.22 -17.44
C LEU A 244 28.42 -15.86 -16.76
N ASP A 245 29.44 -15.06 -17.01
CA ASP A 245 29.49 -13.64 -16.67
C ASP A 245 29.47 -12.82 -17.96
N VAL A 246 28.45 -11.99 -18.10
CA VAL A 246 28.21 -11.16 -19.30
C VAL A 246 28.35 -9.69 -18.92
N GLU A 247 29.41 -9.06 -19.41
CA GLU A 247 29.69 -7.64 -19.20
C GLU A 247 29.55 -6.86 -20.51
N SER A 248 29.12 -5.61 -20.43
CA SER A 248 28.96 -4.76 -21.61
C SER A 248 29.40 -3.33 -21.34
N ASP A 249 29.98 -2.69 -22.35
CA ASP A 249 30.35 -1.27 -22.32
C ASP A 249 29.12 -0.33 -22.38
N ARG A 250 27.94 -0.89 -22.66
CA ARG A 250 26.63 -0.22 -22.72
C ARG A 250 25.57 -1.05 -22.00
N LYS A 251 24.46 -0.42 -21.61
CA LYS A 251 23.28 -1.15 -21.10
C LYS A 251 22.76 -2.10 -22.18
N ILE A 252 22.67 -3.37 -21.83
CA ILE A 252 22.04 -4.43 -22.64
C ILE A 252 21.00 -5.15 -21.80
N MET A 253 20.17 -5.97 -22.45
CA MET A 253 19.41 -7.01 -21.76
C MET A 253 19.96 -8.37 -22.16
N VAL A 254 20.01 -9.29 -21.21
CA VAL A 254 20.49 -10.66 -21.40
C VAL A 254 19.35 -11.62 -21.10
N VAL A 255 19.07 -12.56 -21.99
CA VAL A 255 18.07 -13.62 -21.79
C VAL A 255 18.75 -14.97 -21.95
N ASN A 256 18.63 -15.81 -20.93
CA ASN A 256 19.12 -17.18 -20.90
C ASN A 256 18.00 -18.13 -21.35
N LEU A 257 18.16 -18.76 -22.50
CA LEU A 257 17.16 -19.64 -23.09
C LEU A 257 17.66 -21.08 -23.16
N LEU A 258 16.74 -22.03 -23.00
CA LEU A 258 17.01 -23.44 -23.20
C LEU A 258 16.02 -24.05 -24.18
N GLU A 259 16.53 -24.66 -25.24
CA GLU A 259 15.75 -25.28 -26.31
C GLU A 259 15.87 -26.81 -26.29
N SER A 260 14.74 -27.50 -26.41
CA SER A 260 14.67 -28.96 -26.59
C SER A 260 14.65 -29.35 -28.08
N PRO A 261 14.94 -30.62 -28.41
CA PRO A 261 14.82 -31.14 -29.77
C PRO A 261 13.39 -31.10 -30.33
N THR A 262 12.39 -31.06 -29.45
CA THR A 262 10.96 -30.95 -29.80
C THR A 262 10.53 -29.50 -30.03
N GLY A 263 11.44 -28.53 -29.87
CA GLY A 263 11.20 -27.11 -30.12
C GLY A 263 10.58 -26.35 -28.95
N HIS A 264 10.39 -27.00 -27.79
CA HIS A 264 10.10 -26.27 -26.55
C HIS A 264 11.28 -25.37 -26.21
N LEU A 265 10.97 -24.16 -25.77
CA LEU A 265 11.92 -23.15 -25.35
C LEU A 265 11.49 -22.68 -23.97
N THR A 266 12.41 -22.61 -23.00
CA THR A 266 12.17 -21.98 -21.69
C THR A 266 13.09 -20.79 -21.50
N ASN A 267 12.65 -19.84 -20.70
CA ASN A 267 13.48 -18.80 -20.14
C ASN A 267 14.03 -19.28 -18.78
N LEU A 268 15.34 -19.18 -18.58
CA LEU A 268 16.07 -19.52 -17.36
C LEU A 268 16.82 -18.30 -16.80
N SER A 269 16.29 -17.10 -17.08
CA SER A 269 16.92 -15.83 -16.70
C SER A 269 16.62 -15.41 -15.26
N THR A 270 15.61 -15.99 -14.64
CA THR A 270 15.21 -15.70 -13.27
C THR A 270 16.31 -16.16 -12.31
N THR A 271 16.56 -15.32 -11.30
CA THR A 271 17.35 -15.66 -10.12
C THR A 271 16.43 -15.58 -8.90
N VAL A 272 16.83 -16.21 -7.80
CA VAL A 272 16.07 -16.20 -6.56
C VAL A 272 16.96 -15.81 -5.42
N ASP A 273 16.53 -14.81 -4.65
CA ASP A 273 17.18 -14.40 -3.41
C ASP A 273 16.74 -15.26 -2.21
N THR A 274 16.25 -16.47 -2.48
CA THR A 274 15.81 -17.39 -1.42
C THR A 274 16.56 -18.70 -1.50
N ASN A 275 17.03 -19.17 -0.35
CA ASN A 275 17.60 -20.49 -0.19
C ASN A 275 16.49 -21.54 -0.01
N ARG A 276 15.49 -21.54 -0.91
CA ARG A 276 14.31 -22.41 -0.84
C ARG A 276 13.87 -22.86 -2.23
N ALA A 277 13.46 -24.12 -2.33
CA ALA A 277 12.67 -24.64 -3.45
C ALA A 277 11.24 -24.91 -2.95
N THR A 278 10.30 -24.04 -3.32
CA THR A 278 8.90 -24.08 -2.83
C THR A 278 8.11 -25.28 -3.38
N VAL A 279 8.49 -25.77 -4.55
CA VAL A 279 8.04 -27.04 -5.11
C VAL A 279 9.26 -27.80 -5.61
N PHE A 280 9.26 -29.11 -5.41
CA PHE A 280 10.27 -30.01 -5.93
C PHE A 280 9.58 -31.35 -6.15
N PRO A 281 9.19 -31.68 -7.40
CA PRO A 281 8.43 -32.88 -7.67
C PRO A 281 9.09 -34.13 -7.10
N TRP A 282 8.32 -35.05 -6.53
CA TRP A 282 8.88 -36.30 -6.03
C TRP A 282 9.31 -37.24 -7.18
N ALA A 283 10.13 -38.25 -6.87
CA ALA A 283 10.76 -39.13 -7.88
C ALA A 283 9.80 -39.80 -8.89
N GLY A 284 8.59 -40.16 -8.48
CA GLY A 284 7.58 -40.77 -9.35
C GLY A 284 6.49 -39.81 -9.82
N SER A 285 6.72 -38.50 -9.71
CA SER A 285 5.74 -37.51 -10.16
C SER A 285 5.50 -37.63 -11.68
N PRO A 286 4.24 -37.68 -12.14
CA PRO A 286 3.94 -37.72 -13.57
C PRO A 286 4.23 -36.38 -14.28
N GLN A 287 4.56 -35.33 -13.53
CA GLN A 287 4.82 -33.97 -14.04
C GLN A 287 6.32 -33.72 -14.29
N GLY A 288 7.15 -34.75 -14.11
CA GLY A 288 8.60 -34.67 -14.25
C GLY A 288 9.33 -34.79 -12.91
N GLN A 289 10.65 -34.80 -12.99
CA GLN A 289 11.55 -34.93 -11.85
C GLN A 289 12.01 -33.55 -11.39
N GLY A 290 11.99 -33.29 -10.09
CA GLY A 290 12.64 -32.12 -9.51
C GLY A 290 14.15 -32.16 -9.72
N PHE A 291 14.74 -31.00 -10.02
CA PHE A 291 16.16 -30.81 -10.21
C PHE A 291 16.59 -29.52 -9.50
N VAL A 292 17.53 -29.62 -8.56
CA VAL A 292 18.08 -28.45 -7.85
C VAL A 292 19.54 -28.28 -8.23
N ARG A 293 19.93 -27.02 -8.45
CA ARG A 293 21.31 -26.57 -8.64
C ARG A 293 21.68 -25.64 -7.50
N ILE A 294 22.84 -25.88 -6.89
CA ILE A 294 23.38 -25.06 -5.80
C ILE A 294 24.74 -24.55 -6.25
N LEU A 295 24.85 -23.22 -6.33
CA LEU A 295 26.06 -22.52 -6.71
C LEU A 295 26.74 -22.01 -5.45
N ASN A 296 28.04 -22.25 -5.31
CA ASN A 296 28.85 -21.56 -4.31
C ASN A 296 29.54 -20.35 -4.97
N ARG A 297 29.14 -19.14 -4.59
CA ARG A 297 29.75 -17.89 -5.10
C ARG A 297 31.00 -17.49 -4.33
N SER A 298 31.25 -18.10 -3.17
CA SER A 298 32.47 -17.89 -2.39
C SER A 298 33.65 -18.72 -2.89
N VAL A 299 34.86 -18.33 -2.47
CA VAL A 299 36.10 -19.09 -2.73
C VAL A 299 36.32 -20.22 -1.71
N ASP A 300 35.54 -20.25 -0.64
CA ASP A 300 35.67 -21.22 0.44
C ASP A 300 34.87 -22.49 0.13
N ALA A 301 35.38 -23.64 0.56
CA ALA A 301 34.63 -24.89 0.53
C ALA A 301 33.86 -25.07 1.85
N GLY A 302 32.73 -25.79 1.79
CA GLY A 302 31.92 -26.06 2.98
C GLY A 302 30.75 -26.98 2.70
N ASP A 303 29.81 -27.02 3.64
CA ASP A 303 28.64 -27.87 3.56
C ASP A 303 27.36 -27.04 3.38
N VAL A 304 26.42 -27.60 2.62
CA VAL A 304 25.05 -27.11 2.50
C VAL A 304 24.12 -28.11 3.15
N THR A 305 23.35 -27.67 4.14
CA THR A 305 22.30 -28.47 4.77
C THR A 305 21.00 -28.31 3.97
N VAL A 306 20.35 -29.42 3.67
CA VAL A 306 19.07 -29.49 2.95
C VAL A 306 18.01 -30.08 3.85
N SER A 307 17.03 -29.26 4.24
CA SER A 307 15.86 -29.67 5.00
C SER A 307 14.69 -29.91 4.06
N ALA A 308 14.09 -31.10 4.11
CA ALA A 308 13.00 -31.50 3.22
C ALA A 308 11.67 -31.62 3.98
N PHE A 309 10.60 -31.11 3.37
CA PHE A 309 9.23 -31.20 3.85
C PHE A 309 8.36 -31.72 2.72
N ASP A 310 7.43 -32.62 3.01
CA ASP A 310 6.44 -33.06 2.02
C ASP A 310 5.16 -32.19 2.09
N ASP A 311 4.20 -32.42 1.18
CA ASP A 311 2.98 -31.61 1.10
C ASP A 311 2.08 -31.74 2.34
N THR A 312 2.28 -32.76 3.19
CA THR A 312 1.56 -32.88 4.46
C THR A 312 2.16 -32.02 5.58
N GLY A 313 3.29 -31.37 5.30
CA GLY A 313 4.08 -30.61 6.28
C GLY A 313 5.00 -31.50 7.12
N ARG A 314 5.14 -32.79 6.78
CA ARG A 314 6.06 -33.68 7.48
C ARG A 314 7.50 -33.29 7.15
N ALA A 315 8.26 -32.90 8.18
CA ALA A 315 9.70 -32.70 8.09
C ALA A 315 10.46 -34.04 8.07
N PHE A 316 11.56 -34.07 7.34
CA PHE A 316 12.48 -35.20 7.26
C PHE A 316 13.85 -34.81 7.82
N ASP A 317 14.65 -35.81 8.18
CA ASP A 317 16.00 -35.57 8.70
C ASP A 317 16.83 -34.79 7.66
N PRO A 318 17.48 -33.68 8.04
CA PRO A 318 18.28 -32.90 7.11
C PRO A 318 19.44 -33.73 6.53
N VAL A 319 19.73 -33.51 5.26
CA VAL A 319 20.90 -34.10 4.58
C VAL A 319 21.93 -33.02 4.30
N THR A 320 23.20 -33.41 4.12
CA THR A 320 24.30 -32.47 3.84
C THR A 320 24.92 -32.74 2.49
N LEU A 321 25.38 -31.68 1.83
CA LEU A 321 26.07 -31.70 0.55
C LEU A 321 27.35 -30.87 0.66
N ALA A 322 28.51 -31.51 0.50
CA ALA A 322 29.79 -30.82 0.43
C ALA A 322 29.96 -30.14 -0.93
N ILE A 323 30.41 -28.88 -0.93
CA ILE A 323 30.63 -28.06 -2.12
C ILE A 323 31.96 -27.30 -2.02
N GLY A 324 32.77 -27.35 -3.08
CA GLY A 324 34.02 -26.60 -3.19
C GLY A 324 33.80 -25.10 -3.45
N GLY A 325 34.85 -24.28 -3.26
CA GLY A 325 34.84 -22.86 -3.62
C GLY A 325 34.61 -22.66 -5.11
N GLY A 326 33.67 -21.80 -5.49
CA GLY A 326 33.27 -21.59 -6.89
C GLY A 326 32.56 -22.77 -7.55
N GLU A 327 32.47 -23.93 -6.88
CA GLU A 327 31.90 -25.15 -7.43
C GLU A 327 30.37 -25.01 -7.57
N THR A 328 29.80 -25.75 -8.53
CA THR A 328 28.36 -25.92 -8.60
C THR A 328 27.98 -27.39 -8.46
N ARG A 329 27.05 -27.68 -7.56
CA ARG A 329 26.47 -29.03 -7.37
C ARG A 329 25.02 -29.07 -7.78
N TYR A 330 24.53 -30.27 -8.06
CA TYR A 330 23.12 -30.49 -8.34
C TYR A 330 22.71 -31.91 -7.95
N PHE A 331 21.43 -32.07 -7.65
CA PHE A 331 20.80 -33.35 -7.40
C PHE A 331 19.36 -33.31 -7.90
N ASN A 332 18.79 -34.48 -8.18
CA ASN A 332 17.39 -34.61 -8.57
C ASN A 332 16.56 -35.34 -7.51
N SER A 333 15.28 -35.54 -7.77
CA SER A 333 14.38 -36.18 -6.80
C SER A 333 14.73 -37.63 -6.45
N ASP A 334 15.35 -38.39 -7.36
CA ASP A 334 15.84 -39.73 -7.03
C ASP A 334 17.02 -39.65 -6.07
N ASP A 335 17.96 -38.75 -6.35
CA ASP A 335 19.14 -38.51 -5.51
C ASP A 335 18.72 -38.07 -4.10
N LEU A 336 17.73 -37.18 -3.98
CA LEU A 336 17.21 -36.74 -2.69
C LEU A 336 16.60 -37.90 -1.88
N GLN A 337 15.77 -38.73 -2.52
CA GLN A 337 15.04 -39.80 -1.82
C GLN A 337 15.92 -41.01 -1.47
N GLN A 338 16.86 -41.35 -2.36
CA GLN A 338 17.67 -42.58 -2.25
C GLN A 338 19.08 -42.31 -1.69
N GLY A 339 19.51 -41.05 -1.68
CA GLY A 339 20.89 -40.65 -1.45
C GLY A 339 21.71 -40.80 -2.74
N GLY A 340 22.40 -39.74 -3.15
CA GLY A 340 23.13 -39.69 -4.42
C GLY A 340 23.82 -38.35 -4.62
N LYS A 341 24.67 -38.25 -5.66
CA LYS A 341 25.32 -37.00 -6.10
C LYS A 341 26.06 -36.18 -5.03
N GLY A 342 26.52 -36.84 -3.96
CA GLY A 342 27.27 -36.21 -2.87
C GLY A 342 26.42 -35.87 -1.64
N LEU A 343 25.12 -36.15 -1.66
CA LEU A 343 24.27 -36.10 -0.46
C LEU A 343 24.72 -37.15 0.55
N SER A 344 24.80 -36.78 1.83
CA SER A 344 25.25 -37.66 2.91
C SER A 344 24.31 -38.83 3.22
N ALA A 345 23.02 -38.68 2.89
CA ALA A 345 21.99 -39.71 2.98
C ALA A 345 20.82 -39.39 2.02
N GLY A 346 19.83 -40.29 1.95
CA GLY A 346 18.53 -40.03 1.32
C GLY A 346 17.46 -39.69 2.35
N THR A 347 16.48 -38.85 1.98
CA THR A 347 15.35 -38.47 2.84
C THR A 347 14.27 -39.56 2.93
N GLY A 348 14.27 -40.54 2.02
CA GLY A 348 13.22 -41.54 1.89
C GLY A 348 11.99 -41.04 1.14
N SER A 349 10.90 -41.82 1.15
CA SER A 349 9.64 -41.48 0.48
C SER A 349 8.77 -40.55 1.33
N GLY A 350 8.22 -39.51 0.72
CA GLY A 350 7.23 -38.60 1.31
C GLY A 350 5.90 -38.64 0.55
N SER A 351 4.96 -37.78 0.94
CA SER A 351 3.65 -37.64 0.30
C SER A 351 3.55 -36.34 -0.49
N GLY A 352 3.27 -36.44 -1.80
CA GLY A 352 3.16 -35.29 -2.68
C GLY A 352 4.51 -34.74 -3.13
N ASP A 353 4.52 -33.48 -3.55
CA ASP A 353 5.74 -32.77 -3.92
C ASP A 353 6.47 -32.28 -2.65
N TRP A 354 7.74 -31.92 -2.80
CA TRP A 354 8.57 -31.49 -1.69
C TRP A 354 8.72 -29.96 -1.66
N ARG A 355 8.93 -29.44 -0.46
CA ARG A 355 9.55 -28.13 -0.22
C ARG A 355 10.95 -28.39 0.35
N LEU A 356 11.95 -27.72 -0.19
CA LEU A 356 13.33 -27.82 0.29
C LEU A 356 13.81 -26.47 0.82
N GLU A 357 14.52 -26.49 1.94
CA GLU A 357 15.18 -25.33 2.53
C GLU A 357 16.68 -25.59 2.66
N PHE A 358 17.49 -24.60 2.31
CA PHE A 358 18.94 -24.71 2.23
C PHE A 358 19.58 -23.78 3.24
N ALA A 359 20.59 -24.27 3.96
CA ALA A 359 21.35 -23.49 4.93
C ALA A 359 22.84 -23.76 4.77
N SER A 360 23.64 -22.69 4.73
CA SER A 360 25.11 -22.76 4.68
C SER A 360 25.71 -21.47 5.27
N SER A 361 26.97 -21.54 5.71
CA SER A 361 27.78 -20.35 5.99
C SER A 361 28.43 -19.76 4.74
N LEU A 362 28.36 -20.48 3.62
CA LEU A 362 28.84 -20.04 2.31
C LEU A 362 27.84 -19.08 1.67
N ASP A 363 28.33 -18.24 0.77
CA ASP A 363 27.49 -17.49 -0.17
C ASP A 363 26.98 -18.45 -1.25
N ILE A 364 25.73 -18.90 -1.10
CA ILE A 364 25.09 -19.86 -2.00
C ILE A 364 23.89 -19.25 -2.73
N GLU A 365 23.71 -19.68 -3.97
CA GLU A 365 22.49 -19.47 -4.73
C GLU A 365 21.86 -20.83 -5.06
N VAL A 366 20.54 -20.93 -4.91
CA VAL A 366 19.78 -22.16 -5.15
C VAL A 366 18.75 -21.95 -6.23
N LEU A 367 18.80 -22.80 -7.26
CA LEU A 367 17.85 -22.77 -8.37
C LEU A 367 17.13 -24.11 -8.46
N ALA A 368 15.80 -24.06 -8.56
CA ALA A 368 14.96 -25.23 -8.73
C ALA A 368 14.34 -25.28 -10.12
N TYR A 369 14.30 -26.49 -10.68
CA TYR A 369 13.76 -26.79 -12.00
C TYR A 369 12.93 -28.08 -11.98
N VAL A 370 12.05 -28.23 -12.96
CA VAL A 370 11.44 -29.52 -13.29
C VAL A 370 12.02 -30.02 -14.59
N ARG A 371 12.38 -31.30 -14.59
CA ARG A 371 12.88 -32.01 -15.76
C ARG A 371 11.84 -33.01 -16.25
N THR A 372 11.38 -32.86 -17.48
CA THR A 372 10.49 -33.82 -18.13
C THR A 372 11.26 -35.05 -18.66
N GLU A 373 10.53 -36.08 -19.07
CA GLU A 373 11.12 -37.33 -19.58
C GLU A 373 11.98 -37.12 -20.84
N ASP A 374 11.60 -36.18 -21.71
CA ASP A 374 12.39 -35.78 -22.88
C ASP A 374 13.62 -34.92 -22.53
N GLY A 375 13.81 -34.65 -21.24
CA GLY A 375 14.91 -33.89 -20.70
C GLY A 375 14.71 -32.38 -20.73
N PHE A 376 13.57 -31.84 -21.16
CA PHE A 376 13.36 -30.39 -21.08
C PHE A 376 13.34 -29.91 -19.62
N LEU A 377 13.91 -28.73 -19.36
CA LEU A 377 13.99 -28.12 -18.03
C LEU A 377 13.14 -26.86 -18.01
N THR A 378 12.43 -26.60 -16.92
CA THR A 378 11.69 -25.35 -16.67
C THR A 378 11.99 -24.84 -15.27
N ALA A 379 12.08 -23.52 -15.10
CA ALA A 379 12.22 -22.90 -13.79
C ALA A 379 10.93 -23.06 -12.97
N ILE A 380 11.09 -23.39 -11.68
CA ILE A 380 9.98 -23.54 -10.72
C ILE A 380 10.34 -22.99 -9.33
N HIS A 381 11.34 -22.11 -9.26
CA HIS A 381 11.70 -21.43 -8.03
C HIS A 381 10.90 -20.14 -7.81
N ASP A 382 10.28 -19.60 -8.86
CA ASP A 382 9.52 -18.35 -8.78
C ASP A 382 8.23 -18.52 -7.99
N THR A 383 7.97 -17.55 -7.12
CA THR A 383 6.74 -17.43 -6.33
C THR A 383 5.96 -16.21 -6.79
N ALA A 384 4.65 -16.22 -6.56
CA ALA A 384 3.82 -15.10 -6.97
C ALA A 384 4.20 -13.84 -6.16
N PRO A 385 4.30 -12.66 -6.79
CA PRO A 385 4.73 -11.45 -6.12
C PRO A 385 3.76 -11.00 -5.03
N GLY A 386 4.32 -10.38 -3.99
CA GLY A 386 3.59 -9.77 -2.88
C GLY A 386 4.29 -10.01 -1.54
N THR A 387 3.54 -9.83 -0.47
CA THR A 387 3.98 -10.14 0.90
C THR A 387 3.57 -11.56 1.29
N GLU A 388 4.06 -12.03 2.43
CA GLU A 388 3.69 -13.33 2.99
C GLU A 388 2.20 -13.43 3.38
N TYR A 389 1.48 -12.32 3.51
CA TYR A 389 0.05 -12.28 3.84
C TYR A 389 -0.83 -11.91 2.65
N ARG A 390 -0.25 -11.40 1.56
CA ARG A 390 -0.98 -10.99 0.37
C ARG A 390 -0.13 -11.13 -0.88
N SER A 391 -0.62 -11.86 -1.86
CA SER A 391 0.09 -12.03 -3.14
C SER A 391 -0.86 -11.96 -4.32
N ARG A 392 -0.29 -11.72 -5.51
CA ARG A 392 -1.05 -11.68 -6.76
C ARG A 392 -0.48 -12.67 -7.77
N VAL A 393 -1.35 -13.50 -8.32
CA VAL A 393 -1.07 -14.31 -9.51
C VAL A 393 -1.59 -13.56 -10.73
N PRO A 394 -0.72 -13.10 -11.63
CA PRO A 394 -1.13 -12.21 -12.73
C PRO A 394 -1.83 -12.96 -13.89
N THR A 395 -1.62 -14.27 -14.00
CA THR A 395 -2.28 -15.11 -14.99
C THR A 395 -2.60 -16.48 -14.42
N PHE A 396 -3.82 -16.92 -14.65
CA PHE A 396 -4.31 -18.23 -14.27
C PHE A 396 -5.38 -18.65 -15.28
N ASN A 397 -5.14 -19.74 -16.00
CA ASN A 397 -6.07 -20.18 -17.04
C ASN A 397 -7.38 -20.67 -16.41
N PRO A 398 -8.53 -20.44 -17.09
CA PRO A 398 -9.81 -20.94 -16.60
C PRO A 398 -9.86 -22.47 -16.67
N GLY A 399 -10.72 -23.08 -15.88
CA GLY A 399 -10.93 -24.53 -15.82
C GLY A 399 -11.41 -25.13 -17.16
N SER A 400 -12.06 -24.31 -17.97
CA SER A 400 -12.44 -24.67 -19.35
C SER A 400 -11.24 -24.91 -20.28
N ASN A 401 -10.03 -24.45 -19.93
CA ASN A 401 -8.81 -24.66 -20.71
C ASN A 401 -8.12 -26.00 -20.34
N ALA A 402 -8.71 -27.11 -20.79
CA ALA A 402 -8.22 -28.46 -20.50
C ALA A 402 -6.83 -28.78 -21.09
N ASN A 403 -6.37 -28.02 -22.09
CA ASN A 403 -5.06 -28.23 -22.71
C ASN A 403 -3.93 -27.48 -21.98
N GLN A 404 -4.25 -26.63 -21.01
CA GLN A 404 -3.28 -25.82 -20.27
C GLN A 404 -3.78 -25.62 -18.85
N VAL A 405 -3.71 -26.68 -18.04
CA VAL A 405 -4.34 -26.72 -16.73
C VAL A 405 -3.52 -25.92 -15.73
N SER A 406 -4.06 -24.79 -15.29
CA SER A 406 -3.46 -24.00 -14.21
C SER A 406 -3.72 -24.63 -12.84
N ARG A 407 -2.68 -24.58 -11.99
CA ARG A 407 -2.68 -25.07 -10.61
C ARG A 407 -2.05 -24.01 -9.71
N LEU A 408 -2.79 -23.59 -8.69
CA LEU A 408 -2.30 -22.72 -7.65
C LEU A 408 -1.72 -23.59 -6.53
N ARG A 409 -0.42 -23.52 -6.29
CA ARG A 409 0.21 -24.13 -5.11
C ARG A 409 0.23 -23.09 -3.99
N LEU A 410 -0.27 -23.44 -2.82
CA LEU A 410 -0.20 -22.62 -1.61
C LEU A 410 0.63 -23.38 -0.57
N VAL A 411 1.67 -22.75 -0.03
CA VAL A 411 2.52 -23.34 1.00
C VAL A 411 2.40 -22.52 2.28
N ASN A 412 1.89 -23.10 3.35
CA ASN A 412 1.85 -22.45 4.65
C ASN A 412 3.22 -22.57 5.33
N ILE A 413 3.90 -21.44 5.49
CA ILE A 413 5.18 -21.34 6.19
C ILE A 413 5.02 -20.72 7.58
N GLY A 414 3.80 -20.39 7.98
CA GLY A 414 3.45 -19.91 9.31
C GLY A 414 3.52 -20.99 10.38
N SER A 415 3.19 -20.59 11.61
CA SER A 415 3.25 -21.46 12.80
C SER A 415 1.88 -22.06 13.19
N SER A 416 0.81 -21.68 12.49
CA SER A 416 -0.55 -22.18 12.70
C SER A 416 -1.25 -22.46 11.35
N PRO A 417 -2.40 -23.17 11.33
CA PRO A 417 -3.18 -23.33 10.10
C PRO A 417 -3.53 -21.97 9.50
N ALA A 418 -3.37 -21.84 8.19
CA ALA A 418 -3.61 -20.62 7.44
C ALA A 418 -5.02 -20.63 6.83
N GLU A 419 -5.82 -19.62 7.12
CA GLU A 419 -7.05 -19.34 6.38
C GLU A 419 -6.71 -18.44 5.19
N VAL A 420 -6.87 -18.98 3.98
CA VAL A 420 -6.52 -18.30 2.73
C VAL A 420 -7.80 -17.90 2.00
N ARG A 421 -7.88 -16.61 1.64
CA ARG A 421 -8.96 -16.03 0.82
C ARG A 421 -8.42 -15.72 -0.58
N ILE A 422 -9.09 -16.22 -1.60
CA ILE A 422 -8.73 -16.07 -3.01
C ILE A 422 -9.87 -15.35 -3.72
N GLN A 423 -9.57 -14.27 -4.43
CA GLN A 423 -10.48 -13.58 -5.35
C GLN A 423 -9.88 -13.55 -6.74
N GLY A 424 -10.71 -13.69 -7.77
CA GLY A 424 -10.34 -13.55 -9.16
C GLY A 424 -10.71 -12.18 -9.72
N ILE A 425 -9.94 -11.71 -10.70
CA ILE A 425 -10.31 -10.65 -11.64
C ILE A 425 -10.20 -11.27 -13.04
N ASP A 426 -11.29 -11.29 -13.78
CA ASP A 426 -11.28 -11.87 -15.13
C ASP A 426 -10.65 -10.91 -16.18
N ASP A 427 -10.54 -11.33 -17.44
CA ASP A 427 -9.94 -10.49 -18.49
C ASP A 427 -10.78 -9.24 -18.79
N ARG A 428 -12.04 -9.15 -18.37
CA ARG A 428 -12.87 -7.92 -18.47
C ARG A 428 -12.69 -6.98 -17.29
N GLY A 429 -11.88 -7.35 -16.29
CA GLY A 429 -11.72 -6.56 -15.06
C GLY A 429 -12.81 -6.79 -14.02
N GLU A 430 -13.65 -7.82 -14.20
CA GLU A 430 -14.74 -8.15 -13.30
C GLU A 430 -14.24 -9.03 -12.14
N TRP A 431 -14.64 -8.67 -10.91
CA TRP A 431 -14.26 -9.39 -9.71
C TRP A 431 -15.14 -10.61 -9.48
N SER A 432 -14.51 -11.71 -9.06
CA SER A 432 -15.22 -12.90 -8.61
C SER A 432 -15.66 -12.80 -7.14
N PRO A 433 -16.59 -13.66 -6.70
CA PRO A 433 -16.75 -14.00 -5.29
C PRO A 433 -15.45 -14.57 -4.69
N VAL A 434 -15.38 -14.60 -3.35
CA VAL A 434 -14.22 -15.12 -2.60
C VAL A 434 -14.30 -16.64 -2.47
N VAL A 435 -13.18 -17.33 -2.69
CA VAL A 435 -12.95 -18.71 -2.26
C VAL A 435 -12.12 -18.70 -0.98
N GLN A 436 -12.56 -19.43 0.05
CA GLN A 436 -11.79 -19.63 1.28
C GLN A 436 -11.31 -21.07 1.37
N VAL A 437 -10.07 -21.24 1.81
CA VAL A 437 -9.43 -22.54 1.97
C VAL A 437 -8.47 -22.53 3.17
N SER A 438 -8.54 -23.57 3.99
CA SER A 438 -7.62 -23.77 5.12
C SER A 438 -6.40 -24.61 4.69
N ILE A 439 -5.21 -24.20 5.08
CA ILE A 439 -3.94 -24.89 4.80
C ILE A 439 -3.26 -25.22 6.15
N PRO A 440 -3.08 -26.51 6.50
CA PRO A 440 -2.41 -26.88 7.76
C PRO A 440 -1.00 -26.29 7.88
N VAL A 441 -0.52 -26.16 9.11
CA VAL A 441 0.84 -25.66 9.39
C VAL A 441 1.90 -26.47 8.65
N GLY A 442 2.82 -25.80 7.97
CA GLY A 442 3.90 -26.43 7.21
C GLY A 442 3.47 -27.17 5.93
N ALA A 443 2.17 -27.39 5.72
CA ALA A 443 1.64 -28.15 4.60
C ALA A 443 1.55 -27.30 3.33
N ALA A 444 1.40 -27.99 2.20
CA ALA A 444 1.16 -27.38 0.91
C ALA A 444 -0.10 -27.98 0.26
N ARG A 445 -0.77 -27.17 -0.57
CA ARG A 445 -1.97 -27.61 -1.27
C ARG A 445 -1.96 -27.12 -2.72
N HIS A 446 -2.33 -28.00 -3.65
CA HIS A 446 -2.56 -27.66 -5.04
C HIS A 446 -4.04 -27.50 -5.32
N LEU A 447 -4.43 -26.34 -5.87
CA LEU A 447 -5.78 -26.02 -6.26
C LEU A 447 -5.84 -25.87 -7.78
N THR A 448 -6.64 -26.69 -8.45
CA THR A 448 -6.84 -26.57 -9.90
C THR A 448 -7.79 -25.41 -10.22
N ALA A 449 -7.70 -24.85 -11.43
CA ALA A 449 -8.68 -23.88 -11.91
C ALA A 449 -10.12 -24.39 -11.84
N GLN A 450 -10.36 -25.65 -12.21
CA GLN A 450 -11.68 -26.26 -12.09
C GLN A 450 -12.21 -26.25 -10.66
N GLN A 451 -11.36 -26.57 -9.66
CA GLN A 451 -11.76 -26.52 -8.26
C GLN A 451 -12.05 -25.09 -7.78
N LEU A 452 -11.26 -24.10 -8.23
CA LEU A 452 -11.51 -22.70 -7.87
C LEU A 452 -12.80 -22.17 -8.49
N GLU A 453 -13.09 -22.51 -9.75
CA GLU A 453 -14.28 -22.01 -10.48
C GLU A 453 -15.58 -22.70 -10.06
N SER A 454 -15.55 -24.01 -9.81
CA SER A 454 -16.74 -24.82 -9.52
C SER A 454 -16.88 -25.26 -8.05
N GLY A 455 -15.92 -24.88 -7.20
CA GLY A 455 -15.80 -25.36 -5.83
C GLY A 455 -14.99 -26.64 -5.72
N GLY A 456 -14.44 -26.89 -4.53
CA GLY A 456 -13.59 -28.03 -4.22
C GLY A 456 -13.83 -28.53 -2.80
N GLU A 457 -13.31 -29.72 -2.50
CA GLU A 457 -13.38 -30.27 -1.15
C GLU A 457 -12.73 -29.31 -0.14
N GLY A 458 -13.43 -28.98 0.95
CA GLY A 458 -12.92 -28.06 1.97
C GLY A 458 -12.81 -26.59 1.51
N PHE A 459 -13.47 -26.21 0.41
CA PHE A 459 -13.62 -24.82 0.01
C PHE A 459 -14.92 -24.22 0.56
N VAL A 460 -14.89 -22.93 0.88
CA VAL A 460 -16.10 -22.11 1.05
C VAL A 460 -16.14 -21.10 -0.09
N GLY A 461 -17.14 -21.21 -0.96
CA GLY A 461 -17.28 -20.36 -2.15
C GLY A 461 -16.63 -20.94 -3.41
N MET A 462 -16.75 -20.19 -4.52
CA MET A 462 -16.18 -20.49 -5.84
C MET A 462 -16.01 -19.19 -6.64
N LEU A 463 -15.11 -19.15 -7.61
CA LEU A 463 -14.89 -17.97 -8.48
C LEU A 463 -16.00 -17.80 -9.52
N GLY A 464 -16.57 -18.90 -10.04
CA GLY A 464 -17.48 -18.89 -11.20
C GLY A 464 -16.77 -18.96 -12.55
N ASP A 465 -17.53 -18.80 -13.64
CA ASP A 465 -17.10 -19.02 -15.04
C ASP A 465 -16.66 -17.73 -15.76
N GLY A 466 -15.88 -16.87 -15.09
CA GLY A 466 -15.48 -15.54 -15.58
C GLY A 466 -14.96 -15.47 -17.03
N SER A 467 -14.80 -14.26 -17.53
CA SER A 467 -14.44 -14.00 -18.92
C SER A 467 -12.94 -14.15 -19.15
N GLY A 468 -12.52 -15.19 -19.86
CA GLY A 468 -11.12 -15.37 -20.24
C GLY A 468 -10.27 -15.94 -19.11
N LYS A 469 -9.05 -15.41 -18.93
CA LYS A 469 -8.13 -15.83 -17.86
C LYS A 469 -8.37 -15.01 -16.59
N TRP A 470 -7.92 -15.56 -15.47
CA TRP A 470 -7.98 -14.91 -14.17
C TRP A 470 -6.65 -14.28 -13.80
N GLN A 471 -6.72 -13.15 -13.11
CA GLN A 471 -5.74 -12.73 -12.11
C GLN A 471 -6.28 -13.19 -10.75
N LEU A 472 -5.42 -13.70 -9.85
CA LEU A 472 -5.85 -14.09 -8.51
C LEU A 472 -5.21 -13.17 -7.46
N ILE A 473 -6.03 -12.64 -6.56
CA ILE A 473 -5.61 -11.94 -5.35
C ILE A 473 -5.76 -12.89 -4.18
N ILE A 474 -4.65 -13.18 -3.52
CA ILE A 474 -4.55 -14.14 -2.42
C ILE A 474 -4.28 -13.35 -1.15
N ARG A 475 -5.04 -13.62 -0.09
CA ARG A 475 -4.85 -13.04 1.24
C ARG A 475 -4.84 -14.16 2.28
N SER A 476 -4.01 -14.06 3.30
CA SER A 476 -3.97 -15.03 4.39
C SER A 476 -3.72 -14.36 5.74
N ASP A 477 -4.18 -15.01 6.81
CA ASP A 477 -3.92 -14.65 8.20
C ASP A 477 -2.60 -15.24 8.74
N GLN A 478 -1.91 -16.06 7.94
CA GLN A 478 -0.59 -16.61 8.21
C GLN A 478 0.33 -16.40 6.99
N PRO A 479 1.65 -16.45 7.18
CA PRO A 479 2.60 -16.49 6.07
C PRO A 479 2.33 -17.66 5.10
N VAL A 480 1.94 -17.34 3.88
CA VAL A 480 1.68 -18.28 2.79
C VAL A 480 2.48 -17.88 1.54
N VAL A 481 3.08 -18.87 0.90
CA VAL A 481 3.81 -18.69 -0.37
C VAL A 481 2.99 -19.29 -1.52
N PRO A 482 2.39 -18.46 -2.38
CA PRO A 482 1.66 -18.91 -3.55
C PRO A 482 2.56 -19.09 -4.78
N MET A 483 2.22 -20.07 -5.63
CA MET A 483 2.82 -20.27 -6.95
C MET A 483 1.75 -20.55 -7.99
N SER A 484 1.87 -19.93 -9.16
CA SER A 484 1.06 -20.25 -10.34
C SER A 484 1.81 -21.26 -11.21
N LEU A 485 1.29 -22.48 -11.29
CA LEU A 485 1.85 -23.55 -12.11
C LEU A 485 0.93 -23.83 -13.30
N LEU A 486 1.52 -24.21 -14.43
CA LEU A 486 0.76 -24.64 -15.61
C LEU A 486 1.28 -25.99 -16.10
N ALA A 487 0.37 -26.94 -16.26
CA ALA A 487 0.65 -28.26 -16.80
C ALA A 487 0.12 -28.38 -18.24
N SER A 488 0.96 -28.86 -19.15
CA SER A 488 0.56 -29.21 -20.52
C SER A 488 0.02 -30.65 -20.59
N PRO A 489 -0.66 -31.04 -21.69
CA PRO A 489 -1.15 -32.40 -21.89
C PRO A 489 -0.01 -33.41 -22.04
N THR A 490 1.18 -32.94 -22.45
CA THR A 490 2.41 -33.73 -22.61
C THR A 490 3.18 -33.92 -21.30
N GLY A 491 2.64 -33.43 -20.17
CA GLY A 491 3.24 -33.62 -18.84
C GLY A 491 4.29 -32.58 -18.47
N HIS A 492 4.50 -31.55 -19.29
CA HIS A 492 5.38 -30.44 -18.97
C HIS A 492 4.74 -29.56 -17.90
N LEU A 493 5.54 -29.17 -16.90
CA LEU A 493 5.15 -28.24 -15.84
C LEU A 493 6.01 -26.98 -15.93
N THR A 494 5.42 -25.81 -15.75
CA THR A 494 6.15 -24.54 -15.70
C THR A 494 5.58 -23.62 -14.62
N SER A 495 6.37 -22.67 -14.16
CA SER A 495 5.89 -21.56 -13.33
C SER A 495 5.47 -20.38 -14.20
N LEU A 496 4.32 -19.80 -13.88
CA LEU A 496 3.84 -18.51 -14.41
C LEU A 496 3.77 -17.47 -13.29
N SER A 497 4.58 -17.66 -12.24
CA SER A 497 4.52 -16.84 -11.03
C SER A 497 5.27 -15.52 -11.18
N THR A 498 6.19 -15.41 -12.14
CA THR A 498 6.98 -14.20 -12.38
C THR A 498 6.14 -13.05 -12.91
N VAL A 499 6.62 -11.84 -12.59
CA VAL A 499 6.18 -10.57 -13.17
C VAL A 499 7.40 -9.86 -13.73
N ALA A 500 7.19 -8.96 -14.70
CA ALA A 500 8.29 -8.20 -15.28
C ALA A 500 9.08 -7.41 -14.21
N MET A 501 10.41 -7.59 -14.21
CA MET A 501 11.35 -7.03 -13.21
C MET A 501 11.27 -5.51 -13.01
N GLU A 502 10.85 -4.74 -14.03
CA GLU A 502 10.72 -3.28 -13.92
C GLU A 502 9.77 -2.83 -12.79
N ARG A 503 8.84 -3.70 -12.35
CA ARG A 503 7.99 -3.44 -11.17
C ARG A 503 8.56 -4.02 -9.87
N SER A 504 9.38 -5.07 -9.91
CA SER A 504 9.96 -5.67 -8.71
C SER A 504 11.12 -4.85 -8.14
N GLU A 505 11.98 -4.26 -8.99
CA GLU A 505 13.02 -3.32 -8.52
C GLU A 505 12.39 -2.08 -7.89
N ASN A 506 11.29 -1.58 -8.46
CA ASN A 506 10.56 -0.47 -7.86
C ASN A 506 9.92 -0.88 -6.52
N ALA A 507 9.22 -2.01 -6.43
CA ALA A 507 8.63 -2.44 -5.15
C ALA A 507 9.68 -2.72 -4.04
N PHE A 508 10.87 -3.23 -4.39
CA PHE A 508 11.90 -3.65 -3.43
C PHE A 508 12.87 -2.52 -3.02
N ASN A 509 13.22 -1.60 -3.94
CA ASN A 509 14.10 -0.46 -3.62
C ASN A 509 13.43 0.60 -2.74
N HIS A 510 12.10 0.57 -2.57
CA HIS A 510 11.38 1.45 -1.64
C HIS A 510 11.66 1.10 -0.16
N GLY A 511 12.34 0.00 0.16
CA GLY A 511 12.81 -0.29 1.53
C GLY A 511 14.22 0.24 1.82
N GLU A 512 15.16 0.07 0.89
CA GLU A 512 16.59 0.37 1.13
C GLU A 512 17.00 1.82 0.84
N SER A 513 16.33 2.50 -0.10
CA SER A 513 16.58 3.91 -0.42
C SER A 513 16.30 4.84 0.78
N PHE A 514 15.40 4.44 1.69
CA PHE A 514 15.03 5.20 2.88
C PHE A 514 16.09 5.21 3.98
N ALA A 515 16.76 4.08 4.23
CA ALA A 515 17.86 4.01 5.21
C ALA A 515 19.08 4.83 4.74
N LYS A 516 19.30 4.88 3.41
CA LYS A 516 20.43 5.62 2.82
C LYS A 516 20.21 7.13 2.82
N LEU A 517 18.96 7.59 2.62
CA LEU A 517 18.55 9.00 2.73
C LEU A 517 18.79 9.59 4.13
N GLU A 518 18.64 8.78 5.19
CA GLU A 518 18.86 9.21 6.58
C GLU A 518 20.35 9.44 6.88
N THR A 519 21.27 8.71 6.26
CA THR A 519 22.72 8.86 6.50
C THR A 519 23.43 9.87 5.59
N ASP A 520 23.07 9.94 4.31
CA ASP A 520 23.83 10.74 3.34
C ASP A 520 23.40 12.22 3.28
N TRP A 521 22.15 12.53 3.64
CA TRP A 521 21.64 13.91 3.61
C TRP A 521 22.12 14.75 4.80
N PHE A 522 22.34 14.13 5.96
CA PHE A 522 22.68 14.82 7.21
C PHE A 522 24.11 15.37 7.28
N ARG A 523 25.05 14.88 6.43
CA ARG A 523 26.46 15.29 6.53
C ARG A 523 26.84 16.52 5.69
N SER A 524 26.00 17.01 4.77
CA SER A 524 26.50 17.98 3.75
C SER A 524 26.00 19.44 3.81
N ILE A 525 25.00 19.82 4.61
CA ILE A 525 24.45 21.21 4.54
C ILE A 525 24.08 21.79 5.91
N GLU A 526 25.08 22.23 6.68
CA GLU A 526 24.91 22.91 7.97
C GLU A 526 24.66 24.44 7.88
N SER A 527 24.35 25.03 6.70
CA SER A 527 24.40 26.50 6.55
C SER A 527 23.17 27.25 6.00
N TRP A 528 21.97 26.66 5.88
CA TRP A 528 20.80 27.37 5.34
C TRP A 528 19.49 27.16 6.12
N PHE A 529 19.34 27.86 7.26
CA PHE A 529 18.25 27.72 8.24
C PHE A 529 16.94 28.45 7.86
N GLY A 530 16.07 27.84 7.06
CA GLY A 530 14.68 28.33 7.01
C GLY A 530 13.72 27.59 6.08
N ARG A 531 14.22 26.83 5.10
CA ARG A 531 13.38 26.14 4.10
C ARG A 531 13.33 24.62 4.25
N ILE A 532 14.28 24.02 4.97
CA ILE A 532 14.34 22.56 5.21
C ILE A 532 13.28 22.10 6.23
N ASN A 533 12.85 22.98 7.14
CA ASN A 533 11.84 22.63 8.13
C ASN A 533 10.52 22.17 7.47
N TRP A 534 10.09 22.79 6.36
CA TRP A 534 8.81 22.49 5.72
C TRP A 534 8.65 21.04 5.21
N TYR A 535 9.69 20.47 4.59
CA TYR A 535 9.64 19.09 4.11
C TYR A 535 9.74 18.08 5.25
N ARG A 536 10.62 18.34 6.22
CA ARG A 536 10.74 17.51 7.43
C ARG A 536 9.41 17.51 8.18
N ASP A 537 8.83 18.68 8.41
CA ASP A 537 7.62 18.84 9.22
C ASP A 537 6.38 18.24 8.50
N GLY A 538 6.34 18.23 7.16
CA GLY A 538 5.31 17.52 6.38
C GLY A 538 5.47 16.00 6.36
N TYR A 539 6.70 15.49 6.30
CA TYR A 539 7.00 14.06 6.41
C TYR A 539 6.68 13.53 7.81
N GLU A 540 7.17 14.22 8.84
CA GLU A 540 6.84 13.96 10.24
C GLU A 540 5.32 13.99 10.46
N PHE A 541 4.62 14.95 9.86
CA PHE A 541 3.16 15.02 9.94
C PHE A 541 2.47 13.78 9.38
N ALA A 542 2.83 13.34 8.17
CA ALA A 542 2.25 12.15 7.54
C ALA A 542 2.48 10.89 8.39
N LYS A 543 3.66 10.77 8.99
CA LYS A 543 3.99 9.72 9.95
C LYS A 543 3.16 9.81 11.24
N TYR A 544 3.04 11.00 11.82
CA TYR A 544 2.30 11.21 13.08
C TYR A 544 0.80 10.89 12.96
N VAL A 545 0.18 11.25 11.85
CA VAL A 545 -1.24 10.92 11.64
C VAL A 545 -1.43 9.45 11.22
N GLY A 546 -0.38 8.63 11.17
CA GLY A 546 -0.42 7.22 10.81
C GLY A 546 -0.62 6.96 9.31
N PHE A 547 -0.41 7.98 8.47
CA PHE A 547 -0.66 7.87 7.03
C PHE A 547 0.43 7.07 6.32
N GLN A 548 1.68 7.22 6.74
CA GLN A 548 2.80 6.47 6.17
C GLN A 548 2.65 4.97 6.45
N GLU A 549 2.25 4.60 7.66
CA GLU A 549 2.06 3.22 8.08
C GLU A 549 0.82 2.62 7.43
N LEU A 550 -0.20 3.43 7.20
CA LEU A 550 -1.34 3.01 6.41
C LEU A 550 -0.95 2.78 4.95
N LEU A 551 -0.14 3.66 4.34
CA LEU A 551 0.43 3.42 3.01
C LEU A 551 1.28 2.15 2.99
N LEU A 552 2.18 1.96 3.95
CA LEU A 552 3.01 0.75 4.06
C LEU A 552 2.14 -0.51 4.23
N LYS A 553 1.12 -0.46 5.09
CA LYS A 553 0.14 -1.55 5.29
C LYS A 553 -0.62 -1.89 4.01
N HIS A 554 -0.82 -0.90 3.13
CA HIS A 554 -1.54 -1.05 1.87
C HIS A 554 -0.65 -0.99 0.62
N ASP A 555 0.67 -1.15 0.78
CA ASP A 555 1.64 -1.20 -0.31
C ASP A 555 1.55 0.03 -1.23
N TYR A 556 1.38 1.21 -0.63
CA TYR A 556 1.12 2.52 -1.25
C TYR A 556 -0.15 2.60 -2.13
N HIS A 557 -0.93 1.54 -2.20
CA HIS A 557 -2.20 1.48 -2.91
C HIS A 557 -3.36 1.73 -1.94
N LEU A 558 -3.56 3.00 -1.60
CA LEU A 558 -4.79 3.43 -0.95
C LEU A 558 -5.90 3.69 -1.99
N PRO A 559 -7.16 3.54 -1.57
CA PRO A 559 -8.28 4.09 -2.33
C PRO A 559 -7.98 5.56 -2.73
N THR A 560 -8.24 5.93 -3.99
CA THR A 560 -7.76 7.20 -4.63
C THR A 560 -8.72 8.38 -4.49
N GLY A 561 -9.88 8.12 -3.90
CA GLY A 561 -11.04 8.97 -3.66
C GLY A 561 -11.93 9.17 -4.87
N ARG A 562 -11.76 8.36 -5.93
CA ARG A 562 -12.51 8.53 -7.18
C ARG A 562 -14.02 8.25 -6.98
N GLY A 563 -14.83 9.26 -7.28
CA GLY A 563 -16.30 9.20 -7.26
C GLY A 563 -16.97 9.67 -5.96
N LEU A 564 -16.26 10.40 -5.10
CA LEU A 564 -16.86 11.21 -4.04
C LEU A 564 -16.96 12.67 -4.51
N THR A 565 -18.12 13.30 -4.36
CA THR A 565 -18.26 14.75 -4.58
C THR A 565 -17.92 15.47 -3.27
N VAL A 566 -16.96 16.40 -3.33
CA VAL A 566 -16.48 17.18 -2.18
C VAL A 566 -16.77 18.66 -2.41
N LEU A 567 -17.17 19.39 -1.36
CA LEU A 567 -17.36 20.85 -1.38
C LEU A 567 -16.37 21.54 -0.42
N GLN A 568 -15.83 22.72 -0.79
CA GLN A 568 -14.97 23.54 0.08
C GLN A 568 -15.39 25.00 0.07
N ALA A 569 -15.31 25.63 1.24
CA ALA A 569 -15.43 27.08 1.41
C ALA A 569 -14.08 27.68 1.85
N GLU A 570 -13.46 28.51 1.00
CA GLU A 570 -12.22 29.26 1.25
C GLU A 570 -12.37 30.75 0.92
N ARG A 571 -11.43 31.58 1.38
CA ARG A 571 -11.35 33.02 1.05
C ARG A 571 -10.28 33.25 -0.02
N ASP A 572 -10.62 33.98 -1.08
CA ASP A 572 -9.69 34.62 -2.03
C ASP A 572 -9.05 33.77 -3.18
N HIS A 573 -9.69 32.69 -3.68
CA HIS A 573 -9.25 32.01 -4.92
C HIS A 573 -10.23 32.18 -6.10
N THR A 574 -9.70 32.46 -7.30
CA THR A 574 -10.47 32.68 -8.54
C THR A 574 -10.89 31.35 -9.21
N PRO A 575 -12.02 31.28 -9.94
CA PRO A 575 -12.67 30.03 -10.37
C PRO A 575 -12.04 29.23 -11.53
N ASP A 576 -10.86 29.60 -12.04
CA ASP A 576 -10.40 29.15 -13.37
C ASP A 576 -9.61 27.81 -13.40
N ASP A 577 -9.42 27.10 -12.27
CA ASP A 577 -8.68 25.83 -12.19
C ASP A 577 -9.56 24.66 -11.66
N LEU A 578 -10.39 24.06 -12.52
CA LEU A 578 -11.16 22.84 -12.19
C LEU A 578 -10.51 21.59 -12.81
N GLY A 579 -9.86 20.75 -11.99
CA GLY A 579 -9.32 19.43 -12.36
C GLY A 579 -9.88 18.30 -11.48
N ASP A 580 -9.58 17.04 -11.79
CA ASP A 580 -10.11 15.85 -11.10
C ASP A 580 -9.74 15.75 -9.61
N VAL A 581 -10.67 15.21 -8.82
CA VAL A 581 -10.51 15.00 -7.37
C VAL A 581 -9.49 13.89 -7.16
N VAL A 582 -8.27 14.26 -6.76
CA VAL A 582 -7.23 13.32 -6.32
C VAL A 582 -6.98 13.60 -4.84
N HIS A 583 -7.38 12.66 -3.99
CA HIS A 583 -7.26 12.76 -2.55
C HIS A 583 -5.88 12.32 -2.10
N LEU A 584 -4.90 13.22 -2.11
CA LEU A 584 -3.64 13.03 -1.39
C LEU A 584 -2.86 14.35 -1.46
N ILE A 585 -2.24 14.73 -0.34
CA ILE A 585 -1.32 15.87 -0.16
C ILE A 585 -0.67 16.25 -1.50
N ARG A 586 -1.04 17.39 -2.09
CA ARG A 586 -0.47 17.83 -3.36
C ARG A 586 0.75 18.70 -3.12
N TYR A 587 1.82 18.43 -3.85
CA TYR A 587 2.93 19.35 -4.03
C TYR A 587 2.67 20.18 -5.28
N LYS A 588 2.67 21.50 -5.13
CA LYS A 588 2.56 22.43 -6.24
C LYS A 588 3.94 23.02 -6.53
N ASP A 589 4.51 22.67 -7.67
CA ASP A 589 5.66 23.39 -8.21
C ASP A 589 5.16 24.76 -8.75
N PRO A 590 5.92 25.86 -8.62
CA PRO A 590 5.60 27.15 -9.25
C PRO A 590 5.29 27.10 -10.77
N GLY A 591 5.52 25.98 -11.45
CA GLY A 591 5.09 25.71 -12.82
C GLY A 591 3.68 25.12 -13.04
N SER A 592 2.74 25.23 -12.08
CA SER A 592 1.34 24.74 -12.21
C SER A 592 1.12 23.23 -12.25
N HIS A 593 2.14 22.42 -11.92
CA HIS A 593 1.98 20.96 -11.86
C HIS A 593 1.69 20.56 -10.42
N SER A 594 0.53 19.94 -10.20
CA SER A 594 0.13 19.40 -8.92
C SER A 594 0.40 17.89 -8.92
N ARG A 595 1.16 17.41 -7.93
CA ARG A 595 1.57 16.01 -7.79
C ARG A 595 1.12 15.47 -6.45
N SER A 596 0.56 14.27 -6.39
CA SER A 596 0.23 13.58 -5.16
C SER A 596 1.48 13.17 -4.36
N VAL A 597 1.35 13.02 -3.04
CA VAL A 597 2.42 12.46 -2.20
C VAL A 597 2.80 11.04 -2.63
N ALA A 598 1.86 10.24 -3.16
CA ALA A 598 2.19 8.95 -3.77
C ALA A 598 3.15 9.12 -4.97
N GLU A 599 2.84 10.03 -5.90
CA GLU A 599 3.69 10.33 -7.08
C GLU A 599 5.07 10.88 -6.69
N ILE A 600 5.14 11.72 -5.65
CA ILE A 600 6.43 12.22 -5.16
C ILE A 600 7.24 11.14 -4.50
N LEU A 601 6.63 10.32 -3.64
CA LEU A 601 7.30 9.24 -2.95
C LEU A 601 7.80 8.16 -3.91
N THR A 602 7.16 7.99 -5.08
CA THR A 602 7.58 7.06 -6.14
C THR A 602 8.70 7.61 -7.04
N GLU A 603 8.97 8.92 -7.08
CA GLU A 603 9.86 9.55 -8.09
C GLU A 603 11.19 10.11 -7.53
N VAL A 604 11.42 10.04 -6.21
CA VAL A 604 12.59 10.66 -5.53
C VAL A 604 13.95 10.11 -5.99
N ASP A 605 14.01 8.96 -6.66
CA ASP A 605 15.28 8.30 -6.95
C ASP A 605 16.07 8.89 -8.15
N THR A 606 15.50 9.80 -8.96
CA THR A 606 16.16 10.23 -10.22
C THR A 606 16.47 11.72 -10.39
N TYR A 607 16.00 12.64 -9.54
CA TYR A 607 16.22 14.08 -9.76
C TYR A 607 16.88 14.81 -8.57
N ARG A 608 18.11 15.31 -8.79
CA ARG A 608 18.66 16.44 -8.04
C ARG A 608 17.77 17.66 -8.30
N LEU A 609 16.88 17.99 -7.36
CA LEU A 609 16.06 19.20 -7.40
C LEU A 609 16.95 20.44 -7.53
N GLN A 610 17.05 20.99 -8.75
CA GLN A 610 17.64 22.29 -9.00
C GLN A 610 16.68 23.39 -8.55
N TYR A 611 17.24 24.32 -7.77
CA TYR A 611 16.69 25.59 -7.30
C TYR A 611 15.56 26.21 -8.14
N SER A 612 14.37 26.32 -7.56
CA SER A 612 13.50 27.47 -7.79
C SER A 612 12.64 27.75 -6.54
N ARG A 613 12.25 29.01 -6.37
CA ARG A 613 11.78 29.61 -5.09
C ARG A 613 10.25 29.60 -5.04
N TYR A 614 9.73 29.43 -3.81
CA TYR A 614 8.32 29.42 -3.37
C TYR A 614 7.63 28.05 -3.55
N SER A 615 7.43 27.34 -2.43
CA SER A 615 6.77 26.04 -2.37
C SER A 615 5.93 26.00 -1.09
N THR A 616 4.66 25.64 -1.19
CA THR A 616 3.74 25.37 -0.08
C THR A 616 3.30 23.92 -0.18
N PHE A 617 3.30 23.19 0.94
CA PHE A 617 2.52 21.96 1.06
C PHE A 617 1.07 22.37 1.27
N SER A 618 0.30 22.58 0.20
CA SER A 618 -1.15 22.70 0.31
C SER A 618 -1.75 21.30 0.35
N VAL A 619 -2.65 21.02 1.30
CA VAL A 619 -3.69 20.02 1.05
C VAL A 619 -4.66 20.66 0.06
N GLU A 620 -4.22 20.78 -1.20
CA GLU A 620 -5.05 21.21 -2.32
C GLU A 620 -5.80 19.97 -2.80
N LEU A 621 -7.04 19.85 -2.32
CA LEU A 621 -8.05 19.02 -2.93
C LEU A 621 -8.47 19.78 -4.22
N ASP A 622 -7.84 19.43 -5.33
CA ASP A 622 -7.82 20.21 -6.60
C ASP A 622 -9.13 20.15 -7.42
N SER A 623 -10.27 19.97 -6.74
CA SER A 623 -11.60 20.18 -7.32
C SER A 623 -12.53 20.70 -6.25
N PHE A 624 -12.69 22.01 -6.22
CA PHE A 624 -13.75 22.63 -5.46
C PHE A 624 -14.44 23.71 -6.25
N HIS A 625 -15.76 23.77 -6.08
CA HIS A 625 -16.47 25.02 -6.20
C HIS A 625 -16.24 25.80 -4.91
N ALA A 626 -15.38 26.81 -4.95
CA ALA A 626 -15.15 27.70 -3.82
C ALA A 626 -16.40 28.56 -3.57
N ILE A 627 -17.02 28.40 -2.41
CA ILE A 627 -18.08 29.30 -1.93
C ILE A 627 -17.42 30.37 -1.04
N ASP A 628 -17.46 31.65 -1.43
CA ASP A 628 -16.98 32.75 -0.56
C ASP A 628 -17.81 32.77 0.74
N THR A 629 -17.26 33.28 1.83
CA THR A 629 -18.00 33.56 3.08
C THR A 629 -19.21 34.49 2.93
N ALA A 630 -19.20 35.38 1.91
CA ALA A 630 -20.39 36.13 1.51
C ALA A 630 -21.45 35.19 0.93
N ASP A 631 -21.03 34.20 0.15
CA ASP A 631 -21.87 33.18 -0.46
C ASP A 631 -22.27 32.09 0.52
N LEU A 632 -21.55 31.79 1.61
CA LEU A 632 -22.06 30.85 2.63
C LEU A 632 -23.29 31.45 3.34
N ARG A 633 -23.34 32.78 3.48
CA ARG A 633 -24.53 33.50 3.93
C ARG A 633 -25.63 33.49 2.87
N GLU A 634 -25.32 33.54 1.57
CA GLU A 634 -26.32 33.42 0.50
C GLU A 634 -26.82 31.96 0.33
N PHE A 635 -25.92 30.98 0.46
CA PHE A 635 -26.11 29.53 0.48
C PHE A 635 -26.99 29.10 1.66
N ILE A 636 -26.81 29.74 2.82
CA ILE A 636 -27.62 29.53 4.03
C ILE A 636 -28.82 30.53 4.09
N GLY A 637 -29.00 31.41 3.10
CA GLY A 637 -30.19 32.26 2.94
C GLY A 637 -30.25 33.53 3.81
N SER A 638 -29.14 33.99 4.38
CA SER A 638 -29.07 35.06 5.40
C SER A 638 -29.15 36.50 4.87
N SER A 639 -29.42 36.76 3.58
CA SER A 639 -29.58 38.14 3.06
C SER A 639 -31.05 38.47 2.77
N GLY A 640 -31.81 38.80 3.82
CA GLY A 640 -32.93 39.74 3.71
C GLY A 640 -34.25 39.27 3.09
N GLY A 641 -34.53 37.97 3.02
CA GLY A 641 -35.87 37.46 2.68
C GLY A 641 -35.99 35.98 3.05
N MET A 642 -36.89 35.65 3.98
CA MET A 642 -37.10 34.31 4.58
C MET A 642 -37.54 33.18 3.63
N ASP A 643 -37.44 33.33 2.30
CA ASP A 643 -38.11 32.43 1.34
C ASP A 643 -37.18 31.69 0.37
N ARG A 644 -35.87 31.59 0.61
CA ARG A 644 -34.99 30.83 -0.29
C ARG A 644 -34.09 29.85 0.45
N TYR A 645 -34.48 28.57 0.40
CA TYR A 645 -33.57 27.43 0.49
C TYR A 645 -32.38 27.62 -0.48
N PRO A 646 -31.21 27.01 -0.20
CA PRO A 646 -30.10 27.01 -1.16
C PRO A 646 -30.62 26.59 -2.55
N PRO A 647 -30.11 27.19 -3.63
CA PRO A 647 -30.43 26.69 -4.96
C PRO A 647 -30.05 25.20 -5.00
N THR A 648 -30.95 24.36 -5.53
CA THR A 648 -30.78 22.90 -5.65
C THR A 648 -29.55 22.50 -6.48
N SER A 649 -28.90 23.47 -7.12
CA SER A 649 -27.63 23.37 -7.79
C SER A 649 -26.82 24.66 -7.62
N TYR A 650 -25.50 24.54 -7.46
CA TYR A 650 -24.56 25.65 -7.60
C TYR A 650 -23.69 25.35 -8.82
N ASP A 651 -23.67 26.26 -9.78
CA ASP A 651 -22.95 26.10 -11.07
C ASP A 651 -23.28 24.82 -11.87
N GLY A 652 -24.51 24.30 -11.73
CA GLY A 652 -25.00 23.13 -12.45
C GLY A 652 -24.79 21.78 -11.75
N VAL A 653 -24.03 21.73 -10.65
CA VAL A 653 -23.89 20.52 -9.82
C VAL A 653 -24.97 20.53 -8.73
N PRO A 654 -25.81 19.50 -8.62
CA PRO A 654 -26.76 19.40 -7.52
C PRO A 654 -26.03 19.29 -6.18
N VAL A 655 -26.30 20.19 -5.23
CA VAL A 655 -25.67 20.16 -3.89
C VAL A 655 -25.92 18.81 -3.18
N ALA A 656 -27.03 18.16 -3.51
CA ALA A 656 -27.41 16.83 -3.04
C ALA A 656 -26.46 15.69 -3.47
N SER A 657 -25.48 15.92 -4.36
CA SER A 657 -24.51 14.88 -4.75
C SER A 657 -23.24 14.88 -3.90
N ALA A 658 -22.96 15.95 -3.14
CA ALA A 658 -21.81 16.03 -2.25
C ALA A 658 -21.95 15.05 -1.08
N LYS A 659 -20.85 14.40 -0.68
CA LYS A 659 -20.81 13.53 0.51
C LYS A 659 -19.90 14.08 1.62
N LEU A 660 -18.94 14.92 1.24
CA LEU A 660 -17.93 15.47 2.14
C LEU A 660 -17.87 17.00 1.96
N LEU A 661 -17.81 17.74 3.07
CA LEU A 661 -17.75 19.21 3.11
C LEU A 661 -16.61 19.66 4.01
N ASN A 662 -15.65 20.42 3.47
CA ASN A 662 -14.60 21.06 4.25
C ASN A 662 -14.88 22.57 4.43
N VAL A 663 -14.95 23.03 5.67
CA VAL A 663 -15.15 24.45 6.03
C VAL A 663 -13.93 24.95 6.81
N SER A 664 -12.93 25.42 6.08
CA SER A 664 -11.65 25.87 6.65
C SER A 664 -11.60 27.37 6.98
N ASN A 665 -12.67 28.09 6.69
CA ASN A 665 -12.77 29.53 6.89
C ASN A 665 -14.05 29.89 7.63
N THR A 666 -13.97 30.75 8.64
CA THR A 666 -15.15 31.40 9.20
C THR A 666 -14.82 32.78 9.78
N ASN A 667 -15.61 33.78 9.36
CA ASN A 667 -15.57 35.11 9.93
C ASN A 667 -16.01 35.08 11.40
N GLY A 668 -15.28 35.80 12.27
CA GLY A 668 -15.61 35.93 13.69
C GLY A 668 -17.05 36.40 13.89
N GLY A 669 -17.82 35.62 14.66
CA GLY A 669 -19.25 35.84 14.86
C GLY A 669 -19.97 34.52 15.07
N SER A 670 -20.82 34.50 16.08
CA SER A 670 -21.44 33.27 16.57
C SER A 670 -22.95 33.46 16.63
N SER A 671 -23.69 32.80 15.72
CA SER A 671 -25.15 32.90 15.59
C SER A 671 -25.80 31.52 15.75
N ALA A 672 -26.69 31.37 16.75
CA ALA A 672 -27.41 30.11 16.96
C ALA A 672 -28.22 29.70 15.72
N GLU A 673 -28.82 30.68 15.02
CA GLU A 673 -29.59 30.45 13.80
C GLU A 673 -28.74 29.82 12.69
N LEU A 674 -27.53 30.35 12.44
CA LEU A 674 -26.64 29.78 11.44
C LEU A 674 -26.13 28.39 11.83
N VAL A 675 -25.92 28.12 13.13
CA VAL A 675 -25.57 26.78 13.61
C VAL A 675 -26.72 25.80 13.36
N ARG A 676 -27.98 26.22 13.58
CA ARG A 676 -29.17 25.40 13.28
C ARG A 676 -29.28 25.09 11.80
N GLN A 677 -29.11 26.10 10.96
CA GLN A 677 -29.13 25.94 9.51
C GLN A 677 -28.05 24.99 9.03
N PHE A 678 -26.83 25.12 9.56
CA PHE A 678 -25.72 24.27 9.20
C PHE A 678 -25.91 22.82 9.68
N ASP A 679 -26.38 22.61 10.91
CA ASP A 679 -26.66 21.27 11.42
C ASP A 679 -27.79 20.58 10.66
N LYS A 680 -28.87 21.32 10.34
CA LYS A 680 -29.95 20.83 9.47
C LYS A 680 -29.41 20.38 8.12
N PHE A 681 -28.60 21.22 7.49
CA PHE A 681 -28.00 20.92 6.18
C PHE A 681 -27.13 19.65 6.22
N VAL A 682 -26.30 19.49 7.26
CA VAL A 682 -25.46 18.31 7.42
C VAL A 682 -26.29 17.04 7.65
N GLU A 683 -27.38 17.16 8.41
CA GLU A 683 -28.25 16.03 8.75
C GLU A 683 -29.13 15.59 7.57
N GLU A 684 -29.87 16.51 6.93
CA GLU A 684 -30.77 16.20 5.80
C GLU A 684 -30.03 15.60 4.59
N ASN A 685 -28.74 15.90 4.44
CA ASN A 685 -27.91 15.43 3.33
C ASN A 685 -26.93 14.32 3.75
N ASP A 686 -26.94 13.88 5.01
CA ASP A 686 -26.01 12.89 5.58
C ASP A 686 -24.55 13.20 5.21
N LEU A 687 -24.16 14.47 5.34
CA LEU A 687 -22.84 14.96 4.92
C LEU A 687 -21.80 14.71 6.00
N VAL A 688 -20.60 14.28 5.62
CA VAL A 688 -19.44 14.41 6.51
C VAL A 688 -18.92 15.82 6.38
N ALA A 689 -19.13 16.67 7.39
CA ALA A 689 -18.63 18.03 7.39
C ALA A 689 -17.45 18.18 8.36
N CYS A 690 -16.28 18.63 7.90
CA CYS A 690 -15.16 19.01 8.77
C CYS A 690 -15.02 20.52 8.82
N THR A 691 -15.02 21.08 10.03
CA THR A 691 -15.08 22.53 10.22
C THR A 691 -13.94 23.00 11.10
N ALA A 692 -13.17 23.98 10.65
CA ALA A 692 -12.09 24.56 11.45
C ALA A 692 -12.64 25.31 12.67
N GLN A 693 -12.03 25.08 13.83
CA GLN A 693 -12.24 25.88 15.03
C GLN A 693 -11.62 27.28 14.85
N SER A 694 -12.04 28.28 15.61
CA SER A 694 -11.43 29.63 15.51
C SER A 694 -9.96 29.66 15.93
N SER A 695 -9.10 30.25 15.10
CA SER A 695 -7.71 30.59 15.43
C SER A 695 -7.57 31.96 16.14
N LEU A 696 -8.68 32.67 16.37
CA LEU A 696 -8.68 34.03 16.93
C LEU A 696 -8.70 34.03 18.47
N ALA A 697 -8.41 35.20 19.07
CA ALA A 697 -8.33 35.41 20.52
C ALA A 697 -9.62 35.04 21.28
N ALA A 698 -9.51 34.89 22.61
CA ALA A 698 -10.55 34.32 23.45
C ALA A 698 -11.90 35.02 23.29
N GLY A 699 -12.95 34.23 23.11
CA GLY A 699 -14.31 34.72 22.89
C GLY A 699 -14.69 34.98 21.44
N ASN A 700 -13.78 34.81 20.48
CA ASN A 700 -14.06 34.97 19.06
C ASN A 700 -14.35 33.62 18.41
N TRP A 701 -15.55 33.11 18.66
CA TRP A 701 -16.01 31.81 18.15
C TRP A 701 -16.43 31.89 16.69
N THR A 702 -16.19 30.79 15.98
CA THR A 702 -16.71 30.62 14.64
C THR A 702 -18.05 29.90 14.70
N THR A 703 -18.99 30.28 13.84
CA THR A 703 -20.30 29.63 13.78
C THR A 703 -20.17 28.13 13.44
N SER A 704 -19.32 27.77 12.47
CA SER A 704 -19.10 26.35 12.12
C SER A 704 -18.34 25.57 13.19
N GLY A 705 -17.43 26.22 13.93
CA GLY A 705 -16.75 25.62 15.08
C GLY A 705 -17.67 25.30 16.27
N MET A 706 -18.95 25.68 16.17
CA MET A 706 -20.00 25.42 17.15
C MET A 706 -21.07 24.45 16.67
N ALA A 707 -20.93 23.85 15.49
CA ALA A 707 -21.90 22.90 14.97
C ALA A 707 -21.96 21.59 15.79
N TYR A 708 -23.13 20.96 15.81
CA TYR A 708 -23.34 19.63 16.39
C TYR A 708 -22.91 18.55 15.40
N ASN A 709 -23.39 18.66 14.17
CA ASN A 709 -23.37 17.58 13.21
C ASN A 709 -22.05 17.52 12.42
N SER A 710 -21.19 18.55 12.49
CA SER A 710 -19.84 18.50 11.93
C SER A 710 -18.80 17.90 12.85
N ILE A 711 -17.66 17.52 12.26
CA ILE A 711 -16.40 17.23 12.91
C ILE A 711 -15.63 18.57 13.05
N VAL A 712 -15.72 19.18 14.21
CA VAL A 712 -14.99 20.41 14.52
C VAL A 712 -13.54 20.08 14.82
N VAL A 713 -12.64 20.71 14.09
CA VAL A 713 -11.20 20.39 14.13
C VAL A 713 -10.42 21.58 14.64
N ASP A 714 -9.55 21.34 15.62
CA ASP A 714 -8.54 22.31 16.06
C ASP A 714 -7.13 21.80 15.74
N GLN A 715 -6.15 22.68 15.92
CA GLN A 715 -4.75 22.34 15.88
C GLN A 715 -4.28 21.79 17.24
N TYR A 716 -3.27 20.96 17.17
CA TYR A 716 -2.63 20.32 18.31
C TYR A 716 -2.04 21.31 19.35
N HIS A 717 -1.63 22.51 18.93
CA HIS A 717 -1.21 23.56 19.85
C HIS A 717 -2.36 24.13 20.71
N ALA A 718 -3.58 23.55 20.62
CA ALA A 718 -4.80 23.90 21.35
C ALA A 718 -4.82 25.38 21.67
N ASN A 719 -5.33 26.19 20.72
CA ASN A 719 -5.37 27.64 20.85
C ASN A 719 -5.68 27.98 22.31
N HIS A 720 -4.71 28.57 23.04
CA HIS A 720 -4.82 28.84 24.49
C HIS A 720 -5.96 29.81 24.84
N TYR A 721 -6.79 30.12 23.87
CA TYR A 721 -7.93 30.99 23.93
C TYR A 721 -9.27 30.28 23.57
N ALA A 722 -9.24 29.01 23.15
CA ALA A 722 -10.41 28.19 22.82
C ALA A 722 -11.07 27.50 24.04
N TYR A 723 -10.59 27.78 25.26
CA TYR A 723 -10.93 27.12 26.53
C TYR A 723 -12.40 27.08 26.99
N ASP A 724 -13.32 27.73 26.30
CA ASP A 724 -14.63 28.08 26.87
C ASP A 724 -15.81 27.26 26.34
N GLY A 725 -15.53 26.17 25.61
CA GLY A 725 -16.55 25.30 25.03
C GLY A 725 -17.51 26.01 24.08
N ALA A 726 -18.53 25.29 23.63
CA ALA A 726 -19.60 25.86 22.84
C ALA A 726 -20.51 26.74 23.70
N LYS A 727 -20.29 28.06 23.66
CA LYS A 727 -21.07 29.04 24.42
C LYS A 727 -22.47 29.31 23.86
N LEU A 728 -22.64 29.13 22.55
CA LEU A 728 -23.96 29.20 21.92
C LEU A 728 -24.55 27.81 21.91
N ASN A 729 -25.50 27.61 22.82
CA ASN A 729 -26.26 26.39 22.88
C ASN A 729 -27.75 26.68 23.09
N ASP A 730 -28.58 26.07 22.23
CA ASP A 730 -30.04 26.03 22.38
C ASP A 730 -30.49 25.06 23.50
N HIS A 731 -29.60 24.17 23.92
CA HIS A 731 -29.83 23.07 24.87
C HIS A 731 -29.02 23.22 26.18
N GLY A 732 -28.45 24.40 26.46
CA GLY A 732 -27.74 24.71 27.71
C GLY A 732 -26.21 24.52 27.68
N SER A 733 -25.46 25.31 28.44
CA SER A 733 -23.98 25.27 28.49
C SER A 733 -23.47 24.51 29.73
N PRO A 734 -22.34 23.77 29.65
CA PRO A 734 -21.37 23.70 28.54
C PRO A 734 -21.45 22.42 27.69
N ARG A 735 -20.99 22.53 26.44
CA ARG A 735 -20.59 21.41 25.55
C ARG A 735 -19.17 21.70 25.09
N TYR A 736 -18.29 20.71 24.97
CA TYR A 736 -16.91 20.95 24.55
C TYR A 736 -16.69 20.75 23.06
N LYS A 737 -15.80 21.59 22.52
CA LYS A 737 -15.24 21.57 21.18
C LYS A 737 -13.75 21.93 21.32
N PRO A 738 -12.86 21.47 20.41
CA PRO A 738 -13.13 20.72 19.17
C PRO A 738 -13.61 19.29 19.40
N ASP A 739 -14.04 18.61 18.33
CA ASP A 739 -14.29 17.17 18.35
C ASP A 739 -12.97 16.39 18.27
N ILE A 740 -12.01 16.86 17.47
CA ILE A 740 -10.71 16.21 17.27
C ILE A 740 -9.63 17.27 16.97
N ALA A 741 -8.37 16.96 17.25
CA ALA A 741 -7.24 17.82 16.93
C ALA A 741 -6.31 17.19 15.88
N THR A 742 -5.56 18.01 15.13
CA THR A 742 -4.48 17.50 14.25
C THR A 742 -3.13 18.09 14.63
N ARG A 743 -2.07 17.30 14.50
CA ARG A 743 -0.69 17.77 14.73
C ARG A 743 -0.11 18.51 13.52
N SER A 744 -0.56 19.73 13.24
CA SER A 744 0.05 20.53 12.17
C SER A 744 1.15 21.44 12.74
N ASP A 745 2.40 20.99 12.64
CA ASP A 745 3.58 21.77 13.02
C ASP A 745 3.85 22.93 12.01
N LEU A 746 3.18 22.87 10.85
CA LEU A 746 3.39 23.69 9.65
C LEU A 746 2.73 25.08 9.66
N GLY A 747 2.05 25.47 10.74
CA GLY A 747 1.42 26.78 10.83
C GLY A 747 0.26 26.78 11.81
N SER A 748 0.19 27.82 12.65
CA SER A 748 -0.72 27.95 13.78
C SER A 748 -2.17 28.28 13.39
N ALA A 749 -2.71 27.70 12.31
CA ALA A 749 -4.07 27.90 11.85
C ALA A 749 -4.86 26.59 11.67
N THR A 750 -6.04 26.57 12.28
CA THR A 750 -7.07 25.50 12.18
C THR A 750 -7.60 25.26 10.78
N SER A 751 -7.41 26.21 9.86
CA SER A 751 -7.75 26.07 8.43
C SER A 751 -6.94 24.97 7.72
N TRP A 752 -5.84 24.51 8.30
CA TRP A 752 -5.02 23.41 7.80
C TRP A 752 -5.38 22.07 8.45
N SER A 753 -5.97 22.14 9.65
CA SER A 753 -6.39 20.96 10.43
C SER A 753 -7.66 20.35 9.88
N ALA A 754 -8.68 21.17 9.59
CA ALA A 754 -9.95 20.71 9.03
C ALA A 754 -9.82 19.87 7.74
N PRO A 755 -9.04 20.28 6.71
CA PRO A 755 -8.88 19.49 5.49
C PRO A 755 -8.13 18.18 5.73
N THR A 756 -7.24 18.12 6.73
CA THR A 756 -6.55 16.87 7.10
C THR A 756 -7.55 15.83 7.60
N VAL A 757 -8.44 16.21 8.52
CA VAL A 757 -9.49 15.31 9.03
C VAL A 757 -10.47 14.94 7.92
N CYS A 758 -10.80 15.88 7.03
CA CYS A 758 -11.64 15.60 5.86
C CYS A 758 -10.99 14.64 4.88
N SER A 759 -9.68 14.70 4.71
CA SER A 759 -8.94 13.73 3.89
C SER A 759 -9.02 12.34 4.50
N ALA A 760 -8.84 12.22 5.81
CA ALA A 760 -9.04 10.94 6.52
C ALA A 760 -10.48 10.42 6.36
N ALA A 761 -11.49 11.29 6.51
CA ALA A 761 -12.88 10.94 6.29
C ALA A 761 -13.16 10.45 4.85
N ALA A 762 -12.58 11.10 3.84
CA ALA A 762 -12.72 10.70 2.44
C ALA A 762 -12.24 9.26 2.21
N MET A 763 -11.09 8.90 2.80
CA MET A 763 -10.54 7.56 2.70
C MET A 763 -11.45 6.51 3.32
N LEU A 764 -12.04 6.81 4.48
CA LEU A 764 -13.02 5.93 5.12
C LEU A 764 -14.28 5.76 4.25
N LEU A 765 -14.81 6.87 3.71
CA LEU A 765 -15.98 6.87 2.84
C LEU A 765 -15.75 6.06 1.55
N GLU A 766 -14.56 6.15 0.96
CA GLU A 766 -14.24 5.37 -0.24
C GLU A 766 -14.11 3.88 0.07
N ARG A 767 -13.43 3.54 1.18
CA ARG A 767 -13.36 2.15 1.63
C ARG A 767 -14.76 1.57 1.88
N ALA A 768 -15.63 2.35 2.51
CA ALA A 768 -17.05 2.00 2.72
C ALA A 768 -17.83 1.85 1.39
N LYS A 769 -17.54 2.70 0.40
CA LYS A 769 -18.18 2.66 -0.92
C LYS A 769 -17.78 1.41 -1.74
N VAL A 770 -16.53 0.96 -1.62
CA VAL A 770 -16.00 -0.17 -2.40
C VAL A 770 -16.37 -1.53 -1.79
N ASP A 771 -16.60 -1.61 -0.48
CA ASP A 771 -16.96 -2.85 0.21
C ASP A 771 -18.42 -2.81 0.70
N PRO A 772 -19.34 -3.55 0.06
CA PRO A 772 -20.76 -3.56 0.46
C PRO A 772 -21.00 -3.94 1.93
N ARG A 773 -20.05 -4.61 2.59
CA ARG A 773 -20.15 -4.96 4.03
C ARG A 773 -19.91 -3.77 4.95
N LEU A 774 -19.40 -2.66 4.41
CA LEU A 774 -19.08 -1.45 5.14
C LEU A 774 -20.03 -0.30 4.74
N SER A 775 -21.15 -0.59 4.07
CA SER A 775 -22.02 0.44 3.49
C SER A 775 -22.59 1.41 4.52
N ASP A 776 -22.88 0.96 5.73
CA ASP A 776 -23.41 1.85 6.78
C ASP A 776 -22.34 2.82 7.32
N ALA A 777 -21.04 2.54 7.11
CA ALA A 777 -19.96 3.48 7.40
C ALA A 777 -19.93 4.64 6.38
N PHE A 778 -20.78 4.60 5.36
CA PHE A 778 -21.01 5.75 4.49
C PHE A 778 -21.84 6.84 5.21
N HIS A 779 -22.48 6.57 6.34
CA HIS A 779 -23.20 7.57 7.13
C HIS A 779 -22.27 8.47 7.94
N SER A 780 -22.57 9.77 8.00
CA SER A 780 -21.63 10.74 8.57
C SER A 780 -21.42 10.60 10.07
N ILE A 781 -22.45 10.15 10.78
CA ILE A 781 -22.39 9.83 12.21
C ILE A 781 -21.39 8.69 12.46
N ALA A 782 -21.37 7.66 11.62
CA ALA A 782 -20.44 6.53 11.73
C ALA A 782 -19.00 6.98 11.46
N VAL A 783 -18.75 7.73 10.38
CA VAL A 783 -17.41 8.27 10.07
C VAL A 783 -16.87 9.14 11.21
N LYS A 784 -17.72 10.01 11.77
CA LYS A 784 -17.36 10.85 12.92
C LYS A 784 -17.01 10.01 14.14
N ALA A 785 -17.80 8.99 14.47
CA ALA A 785 -17.51 8.07 15.58
C ALA A 785 -16.17 7.35 15.37
N ILE A 786 -15.92 6.80 14.17
CA ILE A 786 -14.70 6.07 13.82
C ILE A 786 -13.45 6.96 13.98
N LEU A 787 -13.46 8.16 13.42
CA LEU A 787 -12.34 9.09 13.52
C LEU A 787 -12.05 9.51 14.97
N MET A 788 -13.09 9.75 15.76
CA MET A 788 -12.95 10.15 17.16
C MET A 788 -12.52 8.99 18.06
N ALA A 789 -13.01 7.77 17.82
CA ALA A 789 -12.60 6.57 18.54
C ALA A 789 -11.14 6.19 18.24
N GLY A 790 -10.72 6.37 16.98
CA GLY A 790 -9.35 6.15 16.53
C GLY A 790 -8.35 7.21 16.99
N ALA A 791 -8.81 8.37 17.48
CA ALA A 791 -7.94 9.45 17.92
C ALA A 791 -7.03 9.04 19.09
N THR A 792 -5.79 9.53 19.06
CA THR A 792 -4.77 9.24 20.09
C THR A 792 -4.92 10.20 21.26
N ARG A 793 -5.05 9.66 22.48
CA ARG A 793 -5.26 10.43 23.73
C ARG A 793 -4.12 10.34 24.73
N PHE A 794 -3.14 9.48 24.50
CA PHE A 794 -2.04 9.30 25.45
C PHE A 794 -0.82 10.10 25.02
N ASP A 795 -0.21 10.78 25.99
CA ASP A 795 1.17 11.22 25.84
C ASP A 795 2.02 9.96 25.68
N TYR A 796 2.83 9.89 24.62
CA TYR A 796 3.43 8.65 24.08
C TYR A 796 4.39 7.90 25.01
N LYS A 797 4.48 8.28 26.29
CA LYS A 797 5.41 7.74 27.28
C LYS A 797 5.19 6.27 27.67
N ILE A 798 4.13 5.61 27.21
CA ILE A 798 3.71 4.28 27.71
C ILE A 798 3.40 3.26 26.58
N SER A 799 3.46 3.61 25.29
CA SER A 799 3.09 2.66 24.23
C SER A 799 4.21 2.33 23.25
N VAL A 800 4.59 1.05 23.22
CA VAL A 800 5.82 0.49 22.65
C VAL A 800 5.77 0.24 21.13
N GLU A 801 4.70 0.63 20.44
CA GLU A 801 4.48 0.25 19.04
C GLU A 801 5.04 1.24 18.00
N TRP A 802 5.69 2.33 18.44
CA TRP A 802 6.08 3.46 17.57
C TRP A 802 7.51 3.98 17.78
N THR A 803 8.42 3.20 18.37
CA THR A 803 9.69 3.72 18.92
C THR A 803 10.84 3.93 17.93
N ASP A 804 10.65 3.84 16.61
CA ASP A 804 11.75 4.18 15.68
C ASP A 804 11.88 5.71 15.46
N VAL A 805 11.03 6.52 16.09
CA VAL A 805 11.26 7.97 16.25
C VAL A 805 10.84 8.36 17.65
N SER A 806 11.82 8.63 18.52
CA SER A 806 11.56 9.34 19.77
C SER A 806 11.07 10.75 19.39
N PRO A 807 9.81 11.15 19.64
CA PRO A 807 9.44 12.52 19.36
C PRO A 807 10.19 13.41 20.34
N ALA A 808 10.97 14.36 19.85
CA ALA A 808 11.61 15.37 20.69
C ALA A 808 10.61 16.31 21.42
N ARG A 809 9.29 16.04 21.32
CA ARG A 809 8.21 16.85 21.87
C ARG A 809 7.02 15.97 22.27
N PRO A 810 6.40 16.20 23.45
CA PRO A 810 5.21 15.48 23.90
C PRO A 810 4.07 15.59 22.88
N LEU A 811 3.20 14.57 22.84
CA LEU A 811 1.98 14.60 22.03
C LEU A 811 0.94 15.55 22.63
N PHE A 812 1.16 16.14 23.82
CA PHE A 812 0.42 17.31 24.33
C PHE A 812 1.34 18.36 24.97
N ILE A 813 1.42 19.57 24.39
CA ILE A 813 2.38 20.63 24.77
C ILE A 813 2.09 21.21 26.17
N ASP A 814 0.84 21.15 26.63
CA ASP A 814 0.40 21.74 27.91
C ASP A 814 -0.13 20.71 28.90
N GLY A 815 0.39 19.48 28.86
CA GLY A 815 0.00 18.36 29.73
C GLY A 815 -0.95 17.36 29.06
N ALA A 816 -1.29 16.28 29.76
CA ALA A 816 -2.02 15.14 29.21
C ALA A 816 -3.41 15.50 28.65
N TRP A 817 -3.92 14.64 27.76
CA TRP A 817 -5.34 14.66 27.42
C TRP A 817 -6.16 14.41 28.69
N GLU A 818 -7.09 15.32 28.99
CA GLU A 818 -7.92 15.23 30.18
C GLU A 818 -9.38 15.45 29.84
N ARG A 819 -10.22 14.50 30.27
CA ARG A 819 -11.68 14.63 30.34
C ARG A 819 -12.07 15.24 31.67
N SER A 820 -12.86 16.32 31.67
CA SER A 820 -13.17 17.06 32.90
C SER A 820 -14.27 16.41 33.76
N SER A 821 -15.23 15.71 33.16
CA SER A 821 -16.29 14.97 33.87
C SER A 821 -17.05 14.01 32.95
N ASP A 822 -17.85 13.10 33.51
CA ASP A 822 -18.74 12.22 32.75
C ASP A 822 -19.84 12.97 31.97
N ALA A 823 -20.16 14.21 32.37
CA ALA A 823 -21.12 15.08 31.69
C ALA A 823 -20.49 15.92 30.56
N LEU A 824 -19.16 15.93 30.46
CA LEU A 824 -18.38 16.69 29.48
C LEU A 824 -17.37 15.73 28.82
N PRO A 825 -17.83 14.96 27.80
CA PRO A 825 -17.14 13.76 27.32
C PRO A 825 -15.77 14.02 26.69
N LEU A 826 -15.57 15.21 26.15
CA LEU A 826 -14.38 15.57 25.39
C LEU A 826 -13.37 16.33 26.26
N SER A 827 -12.12 16.34 25.82
CA SER A 827 -11.18 17.36 26.30
C SER A 827 -11.58 18.71 25.74
N HIS A 828 -11.63 19.74 26.60
CA HIS A 828 -11.86 21.12 26.17
C HIS A 828 -10.72 21.69 25.31
N LYS A 829 -9.54 21.04 25.29
CA LYS A 829 -8.38 21.41 24.47
C LYS A 829 -8.28 20.58 23.21
N TYR A 830 -8.36 19.26 23.37
CA TYR A 830 -7.96 18.30 22.34
C TYR A 830 -9.14 17.50 21.78
N GLY A 831 -10.37 17.79 22.22
CA GLY A 831 -11.55 17.00 21.83
C GLY A 831 -11.40 15.54 22.26
N ALA A 832 -11.61 14.63 21.32
CA ALA A 832 -11.36 13.20 21.48
C ALA A 832 -9.89 12.81 21.31
N GLY A 833 -8.95 13.74 21.07
CA GLY A 833 -7.52 13.46 20.90
C GLY A 833 -6.99 13.88 19.54
N ALA A 834 -5.76 13.47 19.24
CA ALA A 834 -5.09 13.74 17.97
C ALA A 834 -5.51 12.72 16.89
N LEU A 835 -5.79 13.18 15.67
CA LEU A 835 -6.11 12.33 14.52
C LEU A 835 -5.08 11.22 14.32
N ASN A 836 -5.57 9.99 14.18
CA ASN A 836 -4.79 8.81 13.82
C ASN A 836 -5.56 8.03 12.75
N VAL A 837 -5.14 8.22 11.50
CA VAL A 837 -5.81 7.69 10.30
C VAL A 837 -5.70 6.17 10.27
N LEU A 838 -4.54 5.60 10.63
CA LEU A 838 -4.36 4.14 10.69
C LEU A 838 -5.35 3.48 11.65
N THR A 839 -5.43 3.97 12.89
CA THR A 839 -6.35 3.38 13.89
C THR A 839 -7.81 3.56 13.47
N SER A 840 -8.14 4.70 12.86
CA SER A 840 -9.49 4.95 12.33
C SER A 840 -9.83 3.99 11.18
N TYR A 841 -8.90 3.77 10.26
CA TYR A 841 -9.05 2.82 9.15
C TYR A 841 -9.18 1.39 9.66
N ASP A 842 -8.38 1.02 10.65
CA ASP A 842 -8.43 -0.27 11.32
C ASP A 842 -9.75 -0.53 12.03
N ILE A 843 -10.35 0.50 12.63
CA ILE A 843 -11.70 0.41 13.20
C ILE A 843 -12.71 0.11 12.10
N LEU A 844 -12.66 0.86 10.99
CA LEU A 844 -13.55 0.63 9.85
C LEU A 844 -13.42 -0.79 9.29
N ASP A 845 -12.19 -1.26 9.05
CA ASP A 845 -11.90 -2.54 8.41
C ASP A 845 -12.18 -3.75 9.32
N ALA A 846 -12.22 -3.54 10.65
CA ALA A 846 -12.69 -4.56 11.59
C ALA A 846 -14.18 -4.94 11.38
N GLY A 847 -14.93 -4.09 10.67
CA GLY A 847 -16.32 -4.35 10.26
C GLY A 847 -17.36 -3.80 11.24
N GLN A 848 -18.60 -3.72 10.74
CA GLN A 848 -19.77 -3.33 11.52
C GLN A 848 -20.24 -4.48 12.42
N PHE A 849 -20.70 -4.15 13.63
CA PHE A 849 -21.39 -5.10 14.51
C PHE A 849 -22.75 -4.55 14.90
N ASP A 850 -23.81 -5.28 14.55
CA ASP A 850 -25.17 -4.92 14.96
C ASP A 850 -25.35 -5.15 16.47
N GLY A 851 -25.64 -4.08 17.21
CA GLY A 851 -25.92 -4.18 18.63
C GLY A 851 -27.13 -5.07 18.95
N GLY A 852 -27.03 -5.88 20.01
CA GLY A 852 -28.06 -6.86 20.38
C GLY A 852 -28.04 -8.18 19.61
N ALA A 853 -27.14 -8.36 18.64
CA ALA A 853 -26.89 -9.66 18.03
C ALA A 853 -26.30 -10.68 19.03
N ALA A 854 -26.54 -11.97 18.81
CA ALA A 854 -26.03 -13.01 19.70
C ALA A 854 -24.52 -13.22 19.48
N GLY A 855 -23.72 -12.92 20.52
CA GLY A 855 -22.28 -13.21 20.54
C GLY A 855 -21.44 -12.00 20.94
N ASN A 856 -20.17 -12.24 21.26
CA ASN A 856 -19.24 -11.17 21.60
C ASN A 856 -18.80 -10.42 20.34
N VAL A 857 -18.79 -9.08 20.42
CA VAL A 857 -18.14 -8.23 19.42
C VAL A 857 -16.63 -8.28 19.57
N ALA A 858 -15.91 -7.98 18.49
CA ALA A 858 -14.46 -7.93 18.53
C ALA A 858 -13.98 -6.75 19.40
N PRO A 859 -12.74 -6.79 19.93
CA PRO A 859 -12.16 -5.70 20.72
C PRO A 859 -12.02 -4.35 19.98
N ARG A 860 -12.24 -4.35 18.66
CA ARG A 860 -12.29 -3.18 17.79
C ARG A 860 -13.46 -3.34 16.82
N GLY A 861 -14.19 -2.26 16.56
CA GLY A 861 -15.32 -2.29 15.65
C GLY A 861 -16.12 -1.00 15.69
N TRP A 862 -17.22 -0.98 14.92
CA TRP A 862 -18.16 0.13 14.88
C TRP A 862 -19.59 -0.37 14.61
N ASP A 863 -20.57 0.52 14.82
CA ASP A 863 -21.98 0.28 14.49
C ASP A 863 -22.65 1.59 14.02
N TYR A 864 -23.69 1.45 13.20
CA TYR A 864 -24.64 2.48 12.82
C TYR A 864 -26.06 1.97 13.13
N ALA A 865 -26.55 2.30 14.32
CA ALA A 865 -27.86 1.87 14.77
C ALA A 865 -28.96 2.87 14.38
N ARG A 866 -30.15 2.34 14.09
CA ARG A 866 -31.33 3.10 13.64
C ARG A 866 -32.62 2.53 14.25
N ASP A 867 -33.70 3.29 14.09
CA ASP A 867 -35.06 2.91 14.50
C ASP A 867 -35.24 2.64 16.00
N LEU A 868 -34.48 3.36 16.83
CA LEU A 868 -34.56 3.24 18.29
C LEU A 868 -35.74 4.04 18.86
N ALA A 869 -36.19 3.64 20.05
CA ALA A 869 -37.19 4.34 20.85
C ALA A 869 -36.60 4.87 22.17
N GLU A 870 -37.25 5.89 22.73
CA GLU A 870 -36.91 6.37 24.08
C GLU A 870 -37.03 5.23 25.10
N GLY A 871 -35.97 5.03 25.89
CA GLY A 871 -35.86 3.94 26.86
C GLY A 871 -35.11 2.71 26.36
N ASP A 872 -34.87 2.59 25.05
CA ASP A 872 -34.12 1.47 24.48
C ASP A 872 -32.68 1.42 25.02
N ALA A 873 -32.17 0.20 25.12
CA ALA A 873 -30.79 -0.09 25.47
C ALA A 873 -30.24 -1.15 24.51
N VAL A 874 -29.10 -0.84 23.91
CA VAL A 874 -28.40 -1.70 22.96
C VAL A 874 -27.10 -2.15 23.59
N SER A 875 -26.90 -3.47 23.69
CA SER A 875 -25.74 -4.10 24.32
C SER A 875 -24.77 -4.64 23.28
N TYR A 876 -23.47 -4.50 23.58
CA TYR A 876 -22.33 -4.95 22.81
C TYR A 876 -21.38 -5.71 23.75
N PRO A 877 -21.61 -7.01 23.98
CA PRO A 877 -20.75 -7.80 24.85
C PRO A 877 -19.38 -8.01 24.19
N PHE A 878 -18.29 -7.91 24.92
CA PHE A 878 -16.93 -8.16 24.42
C PHE A 878 -16.05 -8.80 25.49
N GLU A 879 -14.96 -9.42 25.04
CA GLU A 879 -13.98 -10.06 25.91
C GLU A 879 -12.59 -9.48 25.71
N LEU A 880 -11.88 -9.30 26.82
CA LEU A 880 -10.48 -8.90 26.85
C LEU A 880 -9.64 -10.05 27.38
N ALA A 881 -8.70 -10.53 26.56
CA ALA A 881 -7.73 -11.54 26.96
C ALA A 881 -6.67 -10.99 27.92
N GLU A 882 -6.42 -9.68 27.86
CA GLU A 882 -5.36 -9.01 28.59
C GLU A 882 -5.77 -7.60 29.02
N ARG A 883 -5.05 -7.06 30.00
CA ARG A 883 -5.28 -5.71 30.51
C ARG A 883 -5.12 -4.71 29.37
N SER A 884 -6.15 -3.95 29.08
CA SER A 884 -6.21 -3.11 27.89
C SER A 884 -6.81 -1.75 28.18
N MET A 885 -6.25 -0.72 27.55
CA MET A 885 -6.91 0.56 27.45
C MET A 885 -8.07 0.45 26.47
N PHE A 886 -9.29 0.67 26.94
CA PHE A 886 -10.50 0.64 26.14
C PHE A 886 -10.96 2.05 25.84
N SER A 887 -11.34 2.30 24.58
CA SER A 887 -11.89 3.57 24.11
C SER A 887 -13.13 3.32 23.27
N ALA A 888 -14.22 4.01 23.58
CA ALA A 888 -15.44 4.02 22.78
C ALA A 888 -16.01 5.43 22.62
N VAL A 889 -16.47 5.74 21.42
CA VAL A 889 -17.10 7.02 21.06
C VAL A 889 -18.46 6.75 20.43
N LEU A 890 -19.48 7.37 21.01
CA LEU A 890 -20.86 7.37 20.53
C LEU A 890 -21.18 8.76 20.00
N VAL A 891 -21.80 8.84 18.83
CA VAL A 891 -22.13 10.09 18.14
C VAL A 891 -23.57 10.00 17.63
N TRP A 892 -24.29 11.11 17.66
CA TRP A 892 -25.59 11.25 17.01
C TRP A 892 -25.77 12.66 16.45
N HIS A 893 -26.77 12.89 15.62
CA HIS A 893 -27.09 14.23 15.12
C HIS A 893 -28.09 14.97 16.02
N ARG A 894 -27.94 16.29 16.04
CA ARG A 894 -29.01 17.22 16.41
C ARG A 894 -29.97 17.35 15.23
N TYR A 895 -31.26 17.30 15.50
CA TYR A 895 -32.29 17.53 14.50
C TYR A 895 -32.81 18.97 14.55
N VAL A 896 -33.18 19.54 13.41
CA VAL A 896 -33.74 20.89 13.30
C VAL A 896 -34.87 20.88 12.29
N ASP A 897 -36.09 21.22 12.73
CA ASP A 897 -37.26 21.21 11.85
C ASP A 897 -37.35 22.45 10.94
N ASP A 898 -38.38 22.48 10.08
CA ASP A 898 -38.70 23.63 9.20
C ASP A 898 -39.10 24.90 9.95
N ALA A 899 -39.46 24.79 11.22
CA ALA A 899 -39.74 25.92 12.11
C ALA A 899 -38.48 26.41 12.85
N TRP A 900 -37.30 25.88 12.51
CA TRP A 900 -36.02 26.16 13.15
C TRP A 900 -35.98 25.83 14.64
N ILE A 901 -36.80 24.88 15.08
CA ILE A 901 -36.78 24.30 16.42
C ILE A 901 -35.73 23.19 16.41
N SER A 902 -34.81 23.24 17.36
CA SER A 902 -33.78 22.23 17.54
C SER A 902 -34.21 21.17 18.54
N TYR A 903 -33.91 19.92 18.22
CA TYR A 903 -34.15 18.75 19.05
C TYR A 903 -32.83 18.00 19.21
N LEU A 904 -32.45 17.71 20.45
CA LEU A 904 -31.22 17.00 20.77
C LEU A 904 -31.59 15.77 21.61
N PRO A 905 -31.56 14.56 21.01
CA PRO A 905 -31.68 13.32 21.78
C PRO A 905 -30.60 13.22 22.87
N ASP A 906 -30.92 12.57 23.99
CA ASP A 906 -29.99 12.25 25.08
C ASP A 906 -29.65 10.76 25.00
N TYR A 907 -28.46 10.44 24.49
CA TYR A 907 -27.90 9.10 24.53
C TYR A 907 -26.83 8.98 25.61
N ARG A 908 -26.68 7.79 26.18
CA ARG A 908 -25.68 7.50 27.21
C ARG A 908 -24.86 6.29 26.82
N LEU A 909 -23.58 6.34 27.16
CA LEU A 909 -22.64 5.24 26.94
C LEU A 909 -22.13 4.73 28.30
N ALA A 910 -22.23 3.44 28.54
CA ALA A 910 -21.77 2.81 29.78
C ALA A 910 -21.08 1.47 29.50
N ILE A 911 -20.05 1.15 30.28
CA ILE A 911 -19.38 -0.15 30.26
C ILE A 911 -19.69 -0.85 31.58
N TYR A 912 -20.15 -2.09 31.50
CA TYR A 912 -20.44 -2.96 32.64
C TYR A 912 -19.48 -4.16 32.65
N ASP A 913 -19.05 -4.59 33.83
CA ASP A 913 -18.36 -5.87 33.98
C ASP A 913 -19.36 -7.04 34.01
N SER A 914 -18.85 -8.28 33.94
CA SER A 914 -19.66 -9.51 34.03
C SER A 914 -20.54 -9.64 35.29
N GLY A 915 -20.26 -8.86 36.34
CA GLY A 915 -21.10 -8.77 37.54
C GLY A 915 -22.25 -7.77 37.42
N GLY A 916 -22.39 -7.10 36.27
CA GLY A 916 -23.36 -6.03 36.04
C GLY A 916 -22.97 -4.70 36.68
N ARG A 917 -21.73 -4.55 37.17
CA ARG A 917 -21.27 -3.29 37.78
C ARG A 917 -20.74 -2.38 36.68
N ARG A 918 -21.24 -1.14 36.66
CA ARG A 918 -20.78 -0.09 35.74
C ARG A 918 -19.33 0.31 36.09
N VAL A 919 -18.40 0.11 35.15
CA VAL A 919 -16.96 0.39 35.33
C VAL A 919 -16.52 1.71 34.71
N ALA A 920 -17.23 2.18 33.67
CA ALA A 920 -17.03 3.50 33.08
C ALA A 920 -18.33 3.98 32.42
N TYR A 921 -18.51 5.28 32.30
CA TYR A 921 -19.68 5.86 31.63
C TYR A 921 -19.45 7.29 31.17
N SER A 922 -20.35 7.75 30.31
CA SER A 922 -20.44 9.12 29.81
C SER A 922 -21.91 9.44 29.54
N ASN A 923 -22.40 10.58 30.03
CA ASN A 923 -23.83 10.90 30.12
C ASN A 923 -24.13 12.40 30.01
N SER A 924 -23.57 13.06 29.00
CA SER A 924 -23.82 14.44 28.69
C SER A 924 -25.24 14.68 28.18
N SER A 925 -26.00 15.52 28.87
CA SER A 925 -27.33 15.94 28.41
C SER A 925 -27.29 17.11 27.42
N THR A 926 -26.11 17.63 27.09
CA THR A 926 -25.91 18.84 26.27
C THR A 926 -25.01 18.61 25.05
N SER A 927 -24.39 17.43 24.96
CA SER A 927 -23.53 17.02 23.83
C SER A 927 -24.30 16.12 22.87
N ASN A 928 -23.75 15.93 21.68
CA ASN A 928 -24.16 14.89 20.73
C ASN A 928 -23.07 13.83 20.51
N VAL A 929 -22.20 13.72 21.49
CA VAL A 929 -21.07 12.80 21.55
C VAL A 929 -20.96 12.32 22.98
N GLU A 930 -20.79 11.02 23.19
CA GLU A 930 -20.29 10.43 24.42
C GLU A 930 -18.93 9.78 24.17
N LEU A 931 -18.04 9.85 25.15
CA LEU A 931 -16.72 9.23 25.06
C LEU A 931 -16.39 8.56 26.39
N VAL A 932 -16.06 7.27 26.30
CA VAL A 932 -15.53 6.49 27.41
C VAL A 932 -14.11 6.07 27.08
N GLU A 933 -13.20 6.39 27.98
CA GLU A 933 -11.84 5.86 27.99
C GLU A 933 -11.53 5.32 29.38
N THR A 934 -11.14 4.06 29.47
CA THR A 934 -10.88 3.42 30.75
C THR A 934 -9.92 2.25 30.60
N LEU A 935 -9.17 1.97 31.66
CA LEU A 935 -8.35 0.78 31.76
C LEU A 935 -9.20 -0.39 32.21
N LEU A 936 -9.28 -1.43 31.39
CA LEU A 936 -10.01 -2.65 31.69
C LEU A 936 -9.03 -3.80 31.96
N GLU A 937 -9.38 -4.61 32.95
CA GLU A 937 -8.66 -5.84 33.26
C GLU A 937 -9.10 -6.97 32.30
N PRO A 938 -8.38 -8.09 32.21
CA PRO A 938 -8.85 -9.24 31.45
C PRO A 938 -10.22 -9.72 31.95
N GLY A 939 -11.17 -9.98 31.05
CA GLY A 939 -12.51 -10.43 31.40
C GLY A 939 -13.58 -10.08 30.37
N SER A 940 -14.82 -10.45 30.69
CA SER A 940 -16.00 -10.14 29.88
C SER A 940 -16.66 -8.85 30.34
N TYR A 941 -17.03 -8.01 29.37
CA TYR A 941 -17.66 -6.71 29.56
C TYR A 941 -18.86 -6.56 28.64
N ASP A 942 -19.76 -5.63 28.96
CA ASP A 942 -20.83 -5.19 28.09
C ASP A 942 -20.76 -3.68 27.91
N MET A 943 -20.68 -3.23 26.67
CA MET A 943 -20.85 -1.83 26.32
C MET A 943 -22.33 -1.58 26.00
N GLU A 944 -22.98 -0.69 26.74
CA GLU A 944 -24.39 -0.35 26.59
C GLU A 944 -24.54 1.07 26.05
N VAL A 945 -25.33 1.22 24.97
CA VAL A 945 -25.87 2.50 24.51
C VAL A 945 -27.32 2.59 24.95
N ARG A 946 -27.69 3.68 25.65
CA ARG A 946 -29.05 3.88 26.15
C ARG A 946 -29.64 5.18 25.64
N VAL A 947 -30.87 5.11 25.11
CA VAL A 947 -31.66 6.28 24.72
C VAL A 947 -32.38 6.81 25.96
N ALA A 948 -31.81 7.83 26.60
CA ALA A 948 -32.39 8.41 27.81
C ALA A 948 -33.56 9.36 27.54
N SER A 949 -33.54 10.08 26.42
CA SER A 949 -34.68 10.84 25.92
C SER A 949 -34.59 11.02 24.41
N ASN A 950 -35.71 11.07 23.70
CA ASN A 950 -35.73 11.45 22.29
C ASN A 950 -35.54 12.96 22.05
N GLY A 951 -35.45 13.77 23.11
CA GLY A 951 -35.26 15.22 22.99
C GLY A 951 -36.44 15.95 22.34
N GLY A 952 -37.60 15.30 22.23
CA GLY A 952 -38.77 15.76 21.49
C GLY A 952 -38.66 15.61 19.97
N SER A 953 -37.63 14.93 19.45
CA SER A 953 -37.42 14.76 18.02
C SER A 953 -38.59 14.00 17.36
N PRO A 954 -39.12 14.46 16.22
CA PRO A 954 -40.11 13.72 15.44
C PRO A 954 -39.50 12.60 14.58
N ASP A 955 -38.16 12.56 14.45
CA ASP A 955 -37.46 11.65 13.55
C ASP A 955 -36.91 10.39 14.22
N HIS A 956 -36.48 9.45 13.36
CA HIS A 956 -35.87 8.19 13.74
C HIS A 956 -34.58 8.44 14.55
N LEU A 957 -34.51 7.80 15.71
CA LEU A 957 -33.33 7.85 16.57
C LEU A 957 -32.23 6.98 15.99
N THR A 958 -31.12 7.61 15.59
CA THR A 958 -29.94 6.97 15.05
C THR A 958 -28.69 7.34 15.85
N TYR A 959 -27.69 6.47 15.86
CA TYR A 959 -26.36 6.76 16.37
C TYR A 959 -25.27 6.01 15.60
N GLY A 960 -24.05 6.53 15.69
CA GLY A 960 -22.82 5.84 15.31
C GLY A 960 -22.00 5.55 16.55
N LEU A 961 -21.52 4.32 16.67
CA LEU A 961 -20.67 3.87 17.77
C LEU A 961 -19.37 3.33 17.18
N ALA A 962 -18.24 3.64 17.79
CA ALA A 962 -16.96 3.07 17.40
C ALA A 962 -16.10 2.82 18.64
N TRP A 963 -15.35 1.72 18.64
CA TRP A 963 -14.49 1.36 19.77
C TRP A 963 -13.20 0.68 19.32
N THR A 964 -12.23 0.74 20.21
CA THR A 964 -10.94 0.08 20.05
C THR A 964 -10.36 -0.23 21.43
N THR A 965 -9.60 -1.32 21.49
CA THR A 965 -8.81 -1.69 22.65
C THR A 965 -7.33 -1.66 22.30
N LYS A 966 -6.52 -1.21 23.23
CA LYS A 966 -5.07 -1.28 23.15
C LYS A 966 -4.52 -2.05 24.35
N PRO A 967 -3.96 -3.25 24.16
CA PRO A 967 -3.28 -3.98 25.22
C PRO A 967 -2.21 -3.12 25.90
N ILE A 968 -2.14 -3.19 27.23
CA ILE A 968 -1.04 -2.60 28.00
C ILE A 968 -0.05 -3.72 28.31
N CYS A 969 1.14 -3.66 27.70
CA CYS A 969 2.21 -4.62 28.00
C CYS A 969 2.56 -4.56 29.50
N SER A 970 2.46 -5.70 30.19
CA SER A 970 3.06 -5.85 31.52
C SER A 970 4.53 -6.25 31.36
N PRO A 971 5.45 -5.74 32.21
CA PRO A 971 6.83 -6.24 32.19
C PRO A 971 6.83 -7.75 32.50
N PRO A 972 7.73 -8.55 31.89
CA PRO A 972 7.80 -9.97 32.14
C PRO A 972 8.06 -10.24 33.62
N GLY A 973 7.35 -11.22 34.19
CA GLY A 973 7.62 -11.70 35.55
C GLY A 973 8.99 -12.38 35.63
N GLY A 974 9.66 -12.27 36.78
CA GLY A 974 10.90 -13.04 37.05
C GLY A 974 12.19 -12.42 36.53
N LEU A 975 12.26 -11.12 36.24
CA LEU A 975 13.53 -10.45 35.94
C LEU A 975 14.50 -10.62 37.12
N SER A 976 15.56 -11.40 36.92
CA SER A 976 16.64 -11.60 37.87
C SER A 976 17.97 -11.14 37.26
N ILE A 977 18.82 -10.55 38.09
CA ILE A 977 20.14 -10.07 37.69
C ILE A 977 21.15 -10.78 38.57
N GLY A 978 21.91 -11.70 37.97
CA GLY A 978 23.04 -12.39 38.56
C GLY A 978 24.36 -11.83 38.02
N GLY A 979 25.46 -11.99 38.74
CA GLY A 979 26.78 -11.60 38.23
C GLY A 979 27.90 -11.91 39.22
N ASP A 980 29.09 -12.19 38.70
CA ASP A 980 30.31 -12.38 39.48
C ASP A 980 31.24 -11.17 39.35
N THR A 981 32.53 -11.30 39.66
CA THR A 981 33.48 -10.16 39.58
C THR A 981 33.70 -9.67 38.16
N ASP A 982 33.44 -10.50 37.14
CA ASP A 982 33.93 -10.31 35.77
C ASP A 982 32.77 -10.19 34.75
N SER A 983 31.57 -10.68 35.09
CA SER A 983 30.39 -10.65 34.22
C SER A 983 29.06 -10.48 34.96
N TRP A 984 28.01 -10.08 34.24
CA TRP A 984 26.63 -10.10 34.72
C TRP A 984 25.74 -10.85 33.74
N THR A 985 24.75 -11.56 34.26
CA THR A 985 23.72 -12.30 33.53
C THR A 985 22.36 -11.73 33.90
N ILE A 986 21.58 -11.37 32.88
CA ILE A 986 20.17 -11.00 33.03
C ILE A 986 19.33 -12.20 32.60
N GLU A 987 18.52 -12.73 33.50
CA GLU A 987 17.63 -13.88 33.26
C GLU A 987 16.18 -13.48 33.52
N TRP A 988 15.25 -14.08 32.78
CA TRP A 988 13.82 -13.97 33.04
C TRP A 988 13.13 -15.33 32.83
N ASP A 989 12.19 -15.66 33.72
CA ASP A 989 11.64 -17.03 33.87
C ASP A 989 10.63 -17.42 32.77
N SER A 990 10.20 -16.49 31.91
CA SER A 990 9.19 -16.75 30.86
C SER A 990 9.45 -15.93 29.60
N PRO A 991 9.30 -16.51 28.39
CA PRO A 991 9.51 -15.78 27.14
C PRO A 991 8.65 -14.50 27.13
N ALA A 992 9.26 -13.38 26.70
CA ALA A 992 8.52 -12.16 26.44
C ALA A 992 7.33 -12.47 25.53
N ASP A 993 6.17 -11.87 25.79
CA ASP A 993 5.05 -11.92 24.87
C ASP A 993 5.57 -11.46 23.49
N THR A 994 5.52 -12.35 22.50
CA THR A 994 6.08 -12.11 21.16
C THR A 994 5.39 -10.94 20.44
N ARG A 995 4.34 -10.36 21.02
CA ARG A 995 3.63 -9.18 20.50
C ARG A 995 4.18 -7.85 21.04
N CYS A 996 5.01 -7.85 22.09
CA CYS A 996 5.67 -6.64 22.63
C CYS A 996 7.18 -6.69 22.29
N HIS A 997 7.56 -6.17 21.13
CA HIS A 997 8.85 -6.48 20.48
C HIS A 997 10.12 -5.81 21.03
N LYS A 998 10.08 -4.86 21.99
CA LYS A 998 11.31 -4.15 22.44
C LYS A 998 11.27 -3.70 23.91
N TYR A 999 12.31 -4.05 24.68
CA TYR A 999 12.59 -3.50 26.02
C TYR A 999 13.90 -2.71 25.99
N ARG A 1000 13.99 -1.55 26.66
CA ARG A 1000 15.26 -0.81 26.87
C ARG A 1000 15.77 -1.05 28.29
N LEU A 1001 17.06 -1.35 28.41
CA LEU A 1001 17.78 -1.42 29.68
C LEU A 1001 18.63 -0.16 29.87
N GLN A 1002 18.42 0.59 30.96
CA GLN A 1002 19.29 1.73 31.33
C GLN A 1002 20.21 1.35 32.50
N VAL A 1003 21.51 1.55 32.34
CA VAL A 1003 22.54 1.33 33.36
C VAL A 1003 23.16 2.67 33.72
N ARG A 1004 22.93 3.17 34.94
CA ARG A 1004 23.58 4.40 35.44
C ARG A 1004 24.71 4.10 36.41
N ALA A 1005 25.82 4.81 36.22
CA ALA A 1005 26.94 4.89 37.15
C ALA A 1005 26.71 6.04 38.13
N GLY A 1006 26.57 5.75 39.42
CA GLY A 1006 26.48 6.81 40.43
C GLY A 1006 27.87 7.31 40.85
N ASP A 1007 28.29 8.45 40.32
CA ASP A 1007 29.17 9.42 40.99
C ASP A 1007 28.92 10.82 40.38
N GLU A 1008 28.98 11.87 41.21
CA GLU A 1008 28.43 13.21 40.91
C GLU A 1008 29.08 13.96 39.74
N ASP A 1009 30.18 13.47 39.16
CA ASP A 1009 30.96 14.18 38.13
C ASP A 1009 31.47 13.29 36.97
N ALA A 1010 30.93 12.08 36.75
CA ALA A 1010 31.35 11.22 35.64
C ALA A 1010 30.50 11.43 34.36
N GLU A 1011 31.15 11.73 33.23
CA GLU A 1011 30.54 11.70 31.89
C GLU A 1011 29.82 10.35 31.66
N GLU A 1012 28.54 10.41 31.31
CA GLU A 1012 27.67 9.24 31.09
C GLU A 1012 28.21 8.37 29.95
N VAL A 1013 28.36 7.07 30.22
CA VAL A 1013 28.42 6.04 29.17
C VAL A 1013 27.01 5.47 29.04
N GLU A 1014 26.24 5.96 28.07
CA GLU A 1014 25.00 5.34 27.63
C GLU A 1014 25.34 4.25 26.60
N ALA A 1015 25.02 2.99 26.91
CA ALA A 1015 24.98 1.93 25.92
C ALA A 1015 23.53 1.50 25.74
N ASP A 1016 22.98 1.72 24.54
CA ASP A 1016 21.67 1.19 24.14
C ASP A 1016 21.80 -0.30 23.84
N LEU A 1017 20.96 -1.12 24.47
CA LEU A 1017 21.01 -2.58 24.36
C LEU A 1017 19.62 -3.15 24.04
N TYR A 1018 19.50 -3.73 22.85
CA TYR A 1018 18.29 -4.37 22.33
C TYR A 1018 18.38 -5.90 22.57
N LEU A 1019 17.39 -6.49 23.25
CA LEU A 1019 17.44 -7.89 23.70
C LEU A 1019 16.37 -8.75 23.01
N ASP A 1020 16.80 -9.79 22.28
CA ASP A 1020 15.91 -10.66 21.47
C ASP A 1020 15.80 -12.11 22.00
N ARG A 1021 16.46 -12.47 23.11
CA ARG A 1021 16.47 -13.87 23.62
C ARG A 1021 16.69 -13.99 25.14
N ASN A 1022 16.18 -15.09 25.71
CA ASN A 1022 15.96 -15.37 27.15
C ASN A 1022 17.18 -15.42 28.10
N SER A 1023 18.35 -14.95 27.69
CA SER A 1023 19.50 -14.76 28.60
C SER A 1023 20.60 -14.02 27.86
N HIS A 1024 21.13 -12.96 28.45
CA HIS A 1024 22.32 -12.28 27.91
C HIS A 1024 23.35 -12.07 29.00
N THR A 1025 24.63 -12.33 28.66
CA THR A 1025 25.77 -12.16 29.56
C THR A 1025 26.67 -11.04 29.03
N TYR A 1026 27.05 -10.12 29.91
CA TYR A 1026 27.86 -8.94 29.56
C TYR A 1026 29.14 -8.88 30.39
N GLU A 1027 30.26 -8.56 29.76
CA GLU A 1027 31.55 -8.32 30.42
C GLU A 1027 31.56 -6.95 31.11
N LYS A 1028 32.12 -6.89 32.31
CA LYS A 1028 32.31 -5.62 33.03
C LYS A 1028 33.39 -4.76 32.36
N PRO A 1029 33.15 -3.47 32.11
CA PRO A 1029 34.23 -2.54 31.78
C PRO A 1029 35.23 -2.43 32.95
N ASP A 1030 36.52 -2.30 32.63
CA ASP A 1030 37.67 -2.44 33.54
C ASP A 1030 37.70 -1.51 34.78
N ASP A 1031 36.77 -0.55 34.91
CA ASP A 1031 36.73 0.44 36.02
C ASP A 1031 35.38 0.51 36.76
N ALA A 1032 34.72 -0.63 36.95
CA ALA A 1032 33.38 -0.72 37.57
C ALA A 1032 33.38 -1.04 39.09
N SER A 1033 34.54 -1.26 39.72
CA SER A 1033 34.65 -1.82 41.07
C SER A 1033 34.14 -0.95 42.25
N LYS A 1034 33.60 0.25 41.97
CA LYS A 1034 33.14 1.20 43.01
C LYS A 1034 31.72 1.76 42.84
N ARG A 1035 30.90 1.23 41.93
CA ARG A 1035 29.59 1.84 41.60
C ARG A 1035 28.42 1.05 42.18
N PHE A 1036 27.42 1.78 42.69
CA PHE A 1036 26.08 1.25 42.94
C PHE A 1036 25.25 1.34 41.65
N PHE A 1037 24.48 0.31 41.34
CA PHE A 1037 23.63 0.25 40.14
C PHE A 1037 22.16 0.26 40.56
N ARG A 1038 21.34 1.06 39.87
CA ARG A 1038 19.88 0.90 39.84
C ARG A 1038 19.49 0.50 38.43
N VAL A 1039 18.75 -0.59 38.32
CA VAL A 1039 18.13 -1.01 37.06
C VAL A 1039 16.69 -0.57 37.08
N TYR A 1040 16.29 0.13 36.03
CA TYR A 1040 14.91 0.47 35.81
C TYR A 1040 14.42 -0.28 34.56
N GLY A 1041 13.38 -1.08 34.72
CA GLY A 1041 12.61 -1.59 33.59
C GLY A 1041 11.59 -0.54 33.21
N TYR A 1042 11.88 0.24 32.17
CA TYR A 1042 10.90 1.14 31.58
C TYR A 1042 10.40 0.52 30.27
N PRO A 1043 9.07 0.39 30.06
CA PRO A 1043 8.55 0.48 28.70
C PRO A 1043 9.04 1.82 28.17
N ASN A 1044 9.72 1.80 27.02
CA ASN A 1044 10.62 2.87 26.64
C ASN A 1044 9.97 4.25 26.70
N ASP A 1045 10.66 5.17 27.37
CA ASP A 1045 10.49 6.60 27.24
C ASP A 1045 11.86 7.24 27.53
N GLY A 1046 12.49 7.79 26.49
CA GLY A 1046 13.76 8.50 26.58
C GLY A 1046 13.52 10.01 26.71
N ASP A 1047 14.27 10.66 27.58
CA ASP A 1047 14.52 12.11 27.51
C ASP A 1047 16.02 12.33 27.37
N VAL A 1048 16.41 13.00 26.27
CA VAL A 1048 17.70 13.66 26.06
C VAL A 1048 17.48 15.15 26.32
N ALA A 1049 18.24 15.74 27.24
CA ALA A 1049 18.22 17.18 27.47
C ALA A 1049 19.20 17.91 26.53
N TYR A 1050 18.69 18.79 25.67
CA TYR A 1050 19.49 19.84 25.02
C TYR A 1050 19.48 21.14 25.83
N ARG A 1051 20.67 21.75 25.90
CA ARG A 1051 21.07 22.90 26.70
C ARG A 1051 20.78 24.23 25.98
N TYR A 1052 20.15 25.19 26.64
CA TYR A 1052 20.25 26.63 26.28
C TYR A 1052 21.11 27.37 27.32
N PRO A 1053 22.03 28.26 26.92
CA PRO A 1053 22.91 28.97 27.84
C PRO A 1053 22.27 30.28 28.32
N SER A 1054 22.03 30.43 29.63
CA SER A 1054 22.25 31.73 30.29
C SER A 1054 22.20 31.65 31.83
N SER A 1055 23.38 31.92 32.41
CA SER A 1055 23.64 32.56 33.72
C SER A 1055 23.49 31.76 35.03
N PRO A 1056 24.40 31.97 36.01
CA PRO A 1056 24.50 31.16 37.23
C PRO A 1056 23.79 31.80 38.43
N SER A 1057 23.22 30.99 39.33
CA SER A 1057 23.19 31.34 40.75
C SER A 1057 23.03 30.11 41.67
N ARG A 1058 23.81 30.15 42.75
CA ARG A 1058 23.98 29.20 43.85
C ARG A 1058 22.76 29.10 44.78
N ILE A 1059 22.71 28.01 45.57
CA ILE A 1059 22.65 27.89 47.06
C ILE A 1059 21.94 26.55 47.38
N ALA A 1060 22.63 25.47 47.78
CA ALA A 1060 23.10 25.04 49.12
C ALA A 1060 22.00 24.49 50.07
N GLY A 1061 22.17 23.23 50.53
CA GLY A 1061 21.55 22.71 51.77
C GLY A 1061 21.10 21.24 51.77
N ASP A 1062 22.00 20.36 52.21
CA ASP A 1062 21.88 18.93 52.64
C ASP A 1062 20.82 18.71 53.77
N PRO A 1063 20.39 17.47 54.15
CA PRO A 1063 20.84 16.14 53.73
C PRO A 1063 19.79 15.17 53.17
#